data_AF-A0A3D2R6N8-F1
#
_entry.id   AF-A0A3D2R6N8-F1
#
_cell.length_a   1.000
_cell.length_b   1.000
_cell.length_c   1.000
_cell.angle_alpha   90.00
_cell.angle_beta   90.00
_cell.angle_gamma   90.00
#
_symmetry.space_group_name_H-M   'P 1'
#
loop_
_entity.id
_entity.type
_entity.pdbx_description
1 polymer ?
#
loop_
_entity_poly.entity_id
_entity_poly.type
_entity_poly.pdbx_seq_one_letter_code
_entity_poly.pdbx_strand_id
1 'polypeptide(L)'
;MSKEKKPELKRPKINSYWIYIAIFVMFMGLNIFGGGNLSDPISTSQVEFQSYLKNGDVEKVEIINRKLARVYLTEEARSNSIHANKFKDRIIKPGPNDAAYQFEFGDLQNFENSLNTIKTENGLNTKVVWNTETNLWAEFLPSILFFALIIGVWLFIMRRMSGGGAGGAGGQIFNIGKSKARLFDEKTDVKTTFKDVAGLEGAKEEVQEIVDFLKHPEKYTALGGKIPKGALLVGSPGTGKTLLAKAVAGEAKVPFFSLSGSDFVEMFVGVGASRVRDLFKQAKEKSPAIIFIDEIDAIGRARGKSNFSGSNDERENTLNQLLTEMDGFGTNTNVIVLAATNRADVLDKALMRAGRFDRQIYVDLPDVRERKEIFEVHLRPIKKDDTVDMDFLSKQTPGFSGADIANVCNEAALIAARQGKKMVGKQDFLDAVDRIVGGLEKKNKIITADEKKAIAFHEAGHATVSWMLEHAAPLVKVTIVPRGQSLGAAWYLPEERLIVRPDQMLDEMCATMGGRAAEKVIFDKISTGALSDLEKVTKQARAMVTIYGLNDKIGNLTFYDSSGQTDYNFSKPYSEKTAEMIDQEISQIVESQYQRAIALLEEHKDKLTELATELLEKEVIFKESLERIFGPRPFAVPEPAEPPKTKEDHTLNDPESTQEETSPETNSVAPSDPDKTEEE
;
A
#
# COMPACT_ATOMS: atom_id res chain seq x y z
N MET A 1 2.54 73.31 32.32
CA MET A 1 2.00 72.74 33.57
C MET A 1 2.74 71.46 33.89
N SER A 2 3.76 71.57 34.72
CA SER A 2 4.40 70.46 35.43
C SER A 2 3.46 70.00 36.55
N LYS A 3 3.15 68.70 36.63
CA LYS A 3 2.62 68.08 37.84
C LYS A 3 3.46 66.87 38.21
N GLU A 4 4.06 67.01 39.38
CA GLU A 4 4.96 66.09 40.05
C GLU A 4 4.28 64.78 40.45
N LYS A 5 5.11 63.73 40.49
CA LYS A 5 4.80 62.40 41.00
C LYS A 5 4.56 62.42 42.51
N LYS A 6 3.50 61.75 42.99
CA LYS A 6 3.41 61.25 44.37
C LYS A 6 3.92 59.79 44.41
N PRO A 7 4.64 59.35 45.47
CA PRO A 7 5.13 57.99 45.59
C PRO A 7 4.07 57.07 46.21
N GLU A 8 3.76 55.94 45.57
CA GLU A 8 2.97 54.86 46.19
C GLU A 8 3.89 53.89 46.95
N LEU A 9 3.51 53.59 48.19
CA LEU A 9 4.21 52.65 49.07
C LEU A 9 4.20 51.22 48.51
N LYS A 10 5.38 50.62 48.35
CA LYS A 10 5.55 49.19 48.04
C LYS A 10 5.16 48.34 49.25
N ARG A 11 4.09 47.55 49.13
CA ARG A 11 3.81 46.41 50.03
C ARG A 11 4.80 45.27 49.72
N PRO A 12 5.34 44.55 50.72
CA PRO A 12 6.23 43.42 50.47
C PRO A 12 5.46 42.29 49.77
N LYS A 13 5.98 41.82 48.63
CA LYS A 13 5.47 40.63 47.93
C LYS A 13 5.74 39.41 48.80
N ILE A 14 4.71 38.92 49.50
CA ILE A 14 4.78 37.64 50.20
C ILE A 14 4.97 36.56 49.12
N ASN A 15 6.12 35.89 49.18
CA ASN A 15 6.49 34.85 48.25
C ASN A 15 5.51 33.68 48.40
N SER A 16 4.85 33.26 47.32
CA SER A 16 3.82 32.21 47.30
C SER A 16 4.31 30.87 47.84
N TYR A 17 5.63 30.65 47.92
CA TYR A 17 6.27 29.51 48.58
C TYR A 17 5.94 29.34 50.07
N TRP A 18 5.66 30.42 50.81
CA TRP A 18 5.29 30.31 52.23
C TRP A 18 3.93 29.64 52.47
N ILE A 19 3.00 29.77 51.52
CA ILE A 19 1.69 29.11 51.57
C ILE A 19 1.86 27.59 51.40
N TYR A 20 2.74 27.16 50.49
CA TYR A 20 3.02 25.74 50.27
C TYR A 20 3.72 25.10 51.48
N ILE A 21 4.63 25.80 52.15
CA ILE A 21 5.29 25.32 53.38
C ILE A 21 4.27 25.15 54.51
N ALA A 22 3.33 26.10 54.69
CA ALA A 22 2.29 25.99 55.71
C ALA A 22 1.35 24.80 55.47
N ILE A 23 0.96 24.55 54.21
CA ILE A 23 0.15 23.38 53.82
C ILE A 23 0.92 22.07 54.09
N PHE A 24 2.22 22.04 53.78
CA PHE A 24 3.06 20.87 54.02
C PHE A 24 3.20 20.54 55.51
N VAL A 25 3.41 21.55 56.36
CA VAL A 25 3.49 21.36 57.82
C VAL A 25 2.15 20.92 58.40
N MET A 26 1.02 21.44 57.89
CA MET A 26 -0.33 21.02 58.28
C MET A 26 -0.61 19.56 57.89
N PHE A 27 -0.20 19.14 56.69
CA PHE A 27 -0.32 17.75 56.24
C PHE A 27 0.57 16.80 57.04
N MET A 28 1.79 17.22 57.38
CA MET A 28 2.71 16.45 58.21
C MET A 28 2.19 16.33 59.65
N GLY A 29 1.60 17.39 60.19
CA GLY A 29 0.93 17.37 61.50
C GLY A 29 -0.27 16.41 61.55
N LEU A 30 -1.08 16.36 60.48
CA LEU A 30 -2.18 15.40 60.35
C LEU A 30 -1.71 13.96 60.19
N ASN A 31 -0.57 13.71 59.54
CA ASN A 31 -0.03 12.36 59.36
C ASN A 31 0.56 11.79 60.66
N ILE A 32 1.21 12.63 61.48
CA ILE A 32 1.83 12.21 62.75
C ILE A 32 0.76 11.96 63.83
N PHE A 33 -0.34 12.70 63.82
CA PHE A 33 -1.44 12.52 64.79
C PHE A 33 -2.59 11.63 64.30
N GLY A 34 -2.71 11.39 62.99
CA GLY A 34 -3.85 10.68 62.38
C GLY A 34 -3.58 9.23 61.94
N GLY A 35 -2.40 8.66 62.21
CA GLY A 35 -1.97 7.39 61.61
C GLY A 35 -1.28 6.39 62.54
N GLY A 36 -1.52 6.44 63.86
CA GLY A 36 -0.96 5.48 64.82
C GLY A 36 -2.06 4.81 65.65
N ASN A 37 -2.46 3.60 65.28
CA ASN A 37 -3.43 2.78 66.02
C ASN A 37 -2.85 2.35 67.38
N LEU A 38 -3.19 3.08 68.44
CA LEU A 38 -2.65 2.90 69.79
C LEU A 38 -3.22 1.67 70.54
N SER A 39 -4.03 0.82 69.89
CA SER A 39 -4.79 -0.29 70.51
C SER A 39 -4.98 -1.53 69.61
N ASP A 40 -4.07 -1.81 68.66
CA ASP A 40 -4.23 -2.99 67.78
C ASP A 40 -4.12 -4.33 68.55
N PRO A 41 -4.87 -5.40 68.22
CA PRO A 41 -4.80 -6.69 68.92
C PRO A 41 -3.43 -7.38 68.86
N ILE A 42 -3.13 -8.30 69.79
CA ILE A 42 -1.85 -9.04 69.79
C ILE A 42 -1.84 -10.07 68.66
N SER A 43 -0.77 -10.14 67.87
CA SER A 43 -0.61 -11.18 66.85
C SER A 43 -0.45 -12.57 67.48
N THR A 44 -1.30 -13.53 67.12
CA THR A 44 -1.20 -14.95 67.53
C THR A 44 -1.05 -15.85 66.29
N SER A 45 -0.85 -17.16 66.49
CA SER A 45 -0.82 -18.14 65.40
C SER A 45 -2.16 -18.89 65.30
N GLN A 46 -2.47 -19.44 64.13
CA GLN A 46 -3.67 -20.25 63.93
C GLN A 46 -3.73 -21.47 64.86
N VAL A 47 -2.57 -22.04 65.23
CA VAL A 47 -2.49 -23.21 66.13
C VAL A 47 -2.81 -22.80 67.58
N GLU A 48 -2.27 -21.69 68.06
CA GLU A 48 -2.62 -21.14 69.38
C GLU A 48 -4.11 -20.80 69.44
N PHE A 49 -4.66 -20.17 68.39
CA PHE A 49 -6.08 -19.88 68.30
C PHE A 49 -6.95 -21.14 68.39
N GLN A 50 -6.62 -22.22 67.67
CA GLN A 50 -7.36 -23.48 67.74
C GLN A 50 -7.32 -24.08 69.15
N SER A 51 -6.22 -23.90 69.89
CA SER A 51 -6.14 -24.32 71.30
C SER A 51 -7.06 -23.51 72.22
N TYR A 52 -7.09 -22.18 72.05
CA TYR A 52 -8.00 -21.30 72.80
C TYR A 52 -9.46 -21.58 72.47
N LEU A 53 -9.75 -21.92 71.20
CA LEU A 53 -11.09 -22.31 70.79
C LEU A 53 -11.52 -23.62 71.44
N LYS A 54 -10.68 -24.67 71.45
CA LYS A 54 -11.00 -25.96 72.10
C LYS A 54 -11.22 -25.84 73.61
N ASN A 55 -10.53 -24.90 74.27
CA ASN A 55 -10.69 -24.66 75.71
C ASN A 55 -11.95 -23.84 76.06
N GLY A 56 -12.70 -23.34 75.07
CA GLY A 56 -13.88 -22.51 75.30
C GLY A 56 -13.57 -21.04 75.63
N ASP A 57 -12.32 -20.60 75.43
CA ASP A 57 -11.85 -19.26 75.81
C ASP A 57 -12.34 -18.14 74.85
N VAL A 58 -12.94 -18.52 73.71
CA VAL A 58 -13.28 -17.60 72.61
C VAL A 58 -14.78 -17.32 72.54
N GLU A 59 -15.16 -16.05 72.72
CA GLU A 59 -16.55 -15.59 72.62
C GLU A 59 -16.97 -15.30 71.18
N LYS A 60 -16.13 -14.56 70.44
CA LYS A 60 -16.42 -14.09 69.08
C LYS A 60 -15.17 -14.09 68.22
N VAL A 61 -15.33 -14.48 66.96
CA VAL A 61 -14.29 -14.39 65.93
C VAL A 61 -14.81 -13.47 64.83
N GLU A 62 -14.07 -12.40 64.54
CA GLU A 62 -14.37 -11.46 63.47
C GLU A 62 -13.40 -11.65 62.31
N ILE A 63 -13.91 -11.99 61.13
CA ILE A 63 -13.10 -12.17 59.92
C ILE A 63 -13.12 -10.88 59.11
N ILE A 64 -11.93 -10.30 58.91
CA ILE A 64 -11.69 -9.03 58.23
C ILE A 64 -11.04 -9.29 56.88
N ASN A 65 -11.65 -8.73 55.82
CA ASN A 65 -11.13 -8.75 54.44
C ASN A 65 -10.74 -10.15 53.93
N ARG A 66 -11.42 -11.19 54.45
CA ARG A 66 -11.21 -12.63 54.12
C ARG A 66 -9.79 -13.17 54.32
N LYS A 67 -8.95 -12.47 55.09
CA LYS A 67 -7.54 -12.83 55.32
C LYS A 67 -7.12 -12.80 56.78
N LEU A 68 -7.77 -11.95 57.59
CA LEU A 68 -7.38 -11.70 58.97
C LEU A 68 -8.53 -12.05 59.91
N ALA A 69 -8.26 -12.75 61.00
CA ALA A 69 -9.22 -13.08 62.04
C ALA A 69 -8.86 -12.35 63.34
N ARG A 70 -9.79 -11.55 63.88
CA ARG A 70 -9.72 -10.94 65.22
C ARG A 70 -10.52 -11.78 66.20
N VAL A 71 -9.93 -12.06 67.36
CA VAL A 71 -10.46 -13.00 68.36
C VAL A 71 -10.81 -12.24 69.63
N TYR A 72 -12.05 -12.40 70.07
CA TYR A 72 -12.60 -11.84 71.30
C TYR A 72 -12.71 -12.98 72.33
N LEU A 73 -12.12 -12.75 73.50
CA LEU A 73 -12.13 -13.72 74.61
C LEU A 73 -13.35 -13.52 75.50
N THR A 74 -13.82 -14.60 76.12
CA THR A 74 -14.84 -14.53 77.19
C THR A 74 -14.30 -13.79 78.42
N GLU A 75 -15.18 -13.25 79.27
CA GLU A 75 -14.78 -12.54 80.49
C GLU A 75 -13.96 -13.44 81.45
N GLU A 76 -14.33 -14.72 81.55
CA GLU A 76 -13.63 -15.71 82.37
C GLU A 76 -12.21 -15.98 81.85
N ALA A 77 -12.05 -16.17 80.52
CA ALA A 77 -10.76 -16.43 79.89
C ALA A 77 -9.77 -15.26 80.00
N ARG A 78 -10.24 -14.01 79.99
CA ARG A 78 -9.36 -12.83 80.18
C ARG A 78 -8.65 -12.81 81.53
N SER A 79 -9.28 -13.36 82.57
CA SER A 79 -8.71 -13.45 83.92
C SER A 79 -7.70 -14.62 84.08
N ASN A 80 -7.64 -15.52 83.11
CA ASN A 80 -6.73 -16.67 83.12
C ASN A 80 -5.27 -16.22 82.90
N SER A 81 -4.34 -16.83 83.65
CA SER A 81 -2.92 -16.43 83.68
C SER A 81 -2.22 -16.45 82.31
N ILE A 82 -2.70 -17.30 81.40
CA ILE A 82 -2.18 -17.46 80.03
C ILE A 82 -2.40 -16.20 79.19
N HIS A 83 -3.57 -15.56 79.33
CA HIS A 83 -3.92 -14.37 78.56
C HIS A 83 -3.52 -13.10 79.29
N ALA A 84 -3.73 -13.01 80.61
CA ALA A 84 -3.40 -11.84 81.41
C ALA A 84 -1.91 -11.46 81.35
N ASN A 85 -1.00 -12.44 81.25
CA ASN A 85 0.44 -12.18 81.10
C ASN A 85 0.81 -11.62 79.71
N LYS A 86 0.11 -11.99 78.63
CA LYS A 86 0.38 -11.48 77.28
C LYS A 86 0.01 -9.98 77.14
N PHE A 87 -0.83 -9.43 78.02
CA PHE A 87 -1.23 -8.01 78.03
C PHE A 87 -0.49 -7.12 79.05
N LYS A 88 0.49 -7.65 79.82
CA LYS A 88 1.15 -6.90 80.91
C LYS A 88 1.98 -5.70 80.43
N ASP A 89 2.61 -5.78 79.26
CA ASP A 89 3.58 -4.77 78.78
C ASP A 89 2.96 -3.70 77.86
N ARG A 90 1.62 -3.59 77.82
CA ARG A 90 0.92 -2.63 76.96
C ARG A 90 0.44 -1.38 77.69
N ILE A 91 0.58 -0.23 77.02
CA ILE A 91 0.18 1.09 77.50
C ILE A 91 -1.36 1.21 77.65
N ILE A 92 -2.12 0.57 76.76
CA ILE A 92 -3.59 0.47 76.82
C ILE A 92 -3.98 -1.01 76.79
N LYS A 93 -4.73 -1.46 77.80
CA LYS A 93 -5.26 -2.84 77.87
C LYS A 93 -6.59 -2.91 77.09
N PRO A 94 -6.83 -3.97 76.30
CA PRO A 94 -8.08 -4.13 75.57
C PRO A 94 -9.26 -4.29 76.55
N GLY A 95 -10.34 -3.54 76.32
CA GLY A 95 -11.58 -3.61 77.09
C GLY A 95 -12.45 -4.83 76.73
N PRO A 96 -13.63 -5.00 77.37
CA PRO A 96 -14.51 -6.16 77.20
C PRO A 96 -14.91 -6.41 75.74
N ASN A 97 -15.12 -5.32 74.99
CA ASN A 97 -15.56 -5.34 73.60
C ASN A 97 -14.42 -5.16 72.59
N ASP A 98 -13.15 -5.29 73.01
CA ASP A 98 -11.99 -5.17 72.13
C ASP A 98 -11.41 -6.55 71.79
N ALA A 99 -10.92 -6.69 70.56
CA ALA A 99 -10.26 -7.91 70.12
C ALA A 99 -8.94 -8.11 70.87
N ALA A 100 -8.78 -9.28 71.46
CA ALA A 100 -7.62 -9.65 72.26
C ALA A 100 -6.45 -10.09 71.36
N TYR A 101 -6.75 -10.91 70.35
CA TYR A 101 -5.77 -11.45 69.41
C TYR A 101 -6.16 -11.20 67.96
N GLN A 102 -5.17 -11.19 67.08
CA GLN A 102 -5.36 -11.20 65.63
C GLN A 102 -4.38 -12.17 64.96
N PHE A 103 -4.79 -12.83 63.88
CA PHE A 103 -3.90 -13.65 63.06
C PHE A 103 -4.37 -13.71 61.62
N GLU A 104 -3.44 -13.96 60.71
CA GLU A 104 -3.76 -14.22 59.30
C GLU A 104 -3.98 -15.71 59.07
N PHE A 105 -5.03 -16.04 58.32
CA PHE A 105 -5.30 -17.42 57.89
C PHE A 105 -5.17 -17.51 56.36
N GLY A 106 -4.82 -18.70 55.87
CA GLY A 106 -4.58 -18.92 54.44
C GLY A 106 -5.87 -18.94 53.63
N ASP A 107 -6.46 -20.14 53.50
CA ASP A 107 -7.70 -20.32 52.75
C ASP A 107 -8.94 -20.17 53.65
N LEU A 108 -9.89 -19.35 53.21
CA LEU A 108 -11.10 -19.01 53.98
C LEU A 108 -11.97 -20.25 54.25
N GLN A 109 -12.13 -21.10 53.25
CA GLN A 109 -13.04 -22.23 53.30
C GLN A 109 -12.48 -23.32 54.21
N ASN A 110 -11.16 -23.58 54.13
CA ASN A 110 -10.49 -24.49 55.04
C ASN A 110 -10.51 -23.99 56.49
N PHE A 111 -10.38 -22.68 56.70
CA PHE A 111 -10.46 -22.06 58.02
C PHE A 111 -11.87 -22.17 58.62
N GLU A 112 -12.91 -21.81 57.86
CA GLU A 112 -14.31 -21.96 58.30
C GLU A 112 -14.67 -23.42 58.61
N ASN A 113 -14.26 -24.36 57.75
CA ASN A 113 -14.49 -25.79 57.98
C ASN A 113 -13.83 -26.26 59.27
N SER A 114 -12.56 -25.90 59.50
CA SER A 114 -11.83 -26.25 60.73
C SER A 114 -12.49 -25.64 61.97
N LEU A 115 -12.94 -24.39 61.88
CA LEU A 115 -13.61 -23.67 62.97
C LEU A 115 -14.98 -24.27 63.28
N ASN A 116 -15.74 -24.68 62.27
CA ASN A 116 -17.04 -25.36 62.44
C ASN A 116 -16.88 -26.76 63.01
N THR A 117 -15.89 -27.55 62.55
CA THR A 117 -15.59 -28.87 63.14
C THR A 117 -15.28 -28.76 64.63
N ILE A 118 -14.40 -27.83 65.03
CA ILE A 118 -14.03 -27.63 66.45
C ILE A 118 -15.24 -27.20 67.30
N LYS A 119 -16.13 -26.35 66.78
CA LYS A 119 -17.37 -25.97 67.47
C LYS A 119 -18.32 -27.13 67.68
N THR A 120 -18.47 -27.98 66.67
CA THR A 120 -19.43 -29.09 66.68
C THR A 120 -18.94 -30.21 67.60
N GLU A 121 -17.63 -30.49 67.62
CA GLU A 121 -17.02 -31.49 68.50
C GLU A 121 -17.03 -31.10 69.99
N ASN A 122 -16.89 -29.79 70.30
CA ASN A 122 -16.77 -29.30 71.69
C ASN A 122 -18.02 -28.58 72.22
N GLY A 123 -19.11 -28.52 71.44
CA GLY A 123 -20.39 -27.92 71.87
C GLY A 123 -20.33 -26.42 72.17
N LEU A 124 -19.56 -25.64 71.40
CA LEU A 124 -19.23 -24.24 71.71
C LEU A 124 -20.18 -23.22 71.05
N ASN A 125 -20.59 -22.20 71.80
CA ASN A 125 -21.48 -21.11 71.35
C ASN A 125 -20.74 -19.85 70.80
N THR A 126 -19.55 -20.02 70.23
CA THR A 126 -18.75 -18.90 69.70
C THR A 126 -19.39 -18.28 68.44
N LYS A 127 -19.53 -16.94 68.39
CA LYS A 127 -20.12 -16.22 67.24
C LYS A 127 -19.08 -15.88 66.17
N VAL A 128 -19.40 -16.06 64.88
CA VAL A 128 -18.55 -15.62 63.75
C VAL A 128 -19.19 -14.40 63.10
N VAL A 129 -18.44 -13.31 62.94
CA VAL A 129 -18.92 -12.08 62.29
C VAL A 129 -17.96 -11.69 61.16
N TRP A 130 -18.52 -11.13 60.10
CA TRP A 130 -17.78 -10.70 58.92
C TRP A 130 -17.70 -9.18 58.90
N ASN A 131 -16.49 -8.65 58.72
CA ASN A 131 -16.28 -7.22 58.59
C ASN A 131 -15.35 -6.94 57.40
N THR A 132 -15.54 -5.81 56.73
CA THR A 132 -14.69 -5.38 55.61
C THR A 132 -14.17 -4.00 55.97
N GLU A 133 -12.88 -3.92 56.29
CA GLU A 133 -12.22 -2.65 56.61
C GLU A 133 -11.53 -2.14 55.35
N THR A 134 -12.02 -1.03 54.81
CA THR A 134 -11.39 -0.33 53.69
C THR A 134 -10.51 0.79 54.23
N ASN A 135 -9.21 0.74 53.97
CA ASN A 135 -8.31 1.84 54.30
C ASN A 135 -8.51 2.96 53.26
N LEU A 136 -9.36 3.94 53.60
CA LEU A 136 -9.73 5.03 52.71
C LEU A 136 -8.50 5.75 52.13
N TRP A 137 -7.43 5.94 52.92
CA TRP A 137 -6.19 6.57 52.43
C TRP A 137 -5.44 5.72 51.40
N ALA A 138 -5.47 4.39 51.52
CA ALA A 138 -4.84 3.50 50.55
C ALA A 138 -5.57 3.47 49.20
N GLU A 139 -6.87 3.77 49.20
CA GLU A 139 -7.71 3.87 47.99
C GLU A 139 -7.57 5.24 47.30
N PHE A 140 -7.49 6.33 48.06
CA PHE A 140 -7.39 7.68 47.49
C PHE A 140 -5.97 8.09 47.09
N LEU A 141 -4.93 7.60 47.76
CA LEU A 141 -3.55 8.03 47.49
C LEU A 141 -3.07 7.71 46.06
N PRO A 142 -3.32 6.52 45.48
CA PRO A 142 -2.94 6.22 44.09
C PRO A 142 -3.66 7.13 43.08
N SER A 143 -4.93 7.43 43.33
CA SER A 143 -5.73 8.31 42.48
C SER A 143 -5.23 9.76 42.54
N ILE A 144 -4.98 10.27 43.75
CA ILE A 144 -4.44 11.62 43.95
C ILE A 144 -3.04 11.74 43.35
N LEU A 145 -2.18 10.72 43.50
CA LEU A 145 -0.85 10.70 42.89
C LEU A 145 -0.92 10.73 41.36
N PHE A 146 -1.85 9.99 40.76
CA PHE A 146 -2.08 9.98 39.32
C PHE A 146 -2.52 11.36 38.80
N PHE A 147 -3.48 12.02 39.46
CA PHE A 147 -3.89 13.38 39.08
C PHE A 147 -2.80 14.43 39.34
N ALA A 148 -2.04 14.31 40.44
CA ALA A 148 -0.93 15.20 40.73
C ALA A 148 0.20 15.09 39.68
N LEU A 149 0.46 13.87 39.18
CA LEU A 149 1.43 13.64 38.10
C LEU A 149 0.95 14.28 36.79
N ILE A 150 -0.33 14.11 36.44
CA ILE A 150 -0.91 14.76 35.25
C ILE A 150 -0.80 16.28 35.36
N ILE A 151 -1.16 16.86 36.51
CA ILE A 151 -1.08 18.31 36.73
C ILE A 151 0.38 18.79 36.70
N GLY A 152 1.32 18.02 37.28
CA GLY A 152 2.75 18.34 37.26
C GLY A 152 3.33 18.33 35.85
N VAL A 153 3.00 17.32 35.04
CA VAL A 153 3.37 17.24 33.62
C VAL A 153 2.72 18.37 32.83
N TRP A 154 1.45 18.68 33.09
CA TRP A 154 0.73 19.77 32.42
C TRP A 154 1.36 21.14 32.72
N LEU A 155 1.71 21.40 33.98
CA LEU A 155 2.42 22.61 34.39
C LEU A 155 3.83 22.67 33.81
N PHE A 156 4.53 21.54 33.71
CA PHE A 156 5.85 21.44 33.07
C PHE A 156 5.78 21.76 31.57
N ILE A 157 4.78 21.23 30.85
CA ILE A 157 4.54 21.53 29.43
C ILE A 157 4.18 23.01 29.24
N MET A 158 3.27 23.57 30.06
CA MET A 158 2.92 24.99 29.96
C MET A 158 4.09 25.92 30.31
N ARG A 159 4.94 25.57 31.28
CA ARG A 159 6.18 26.33 31.55
C ARG A 159 7.15 26.29 30.37
N ARG A 160 7.19 25.19 29.62
CA ARG A 160 8.02 25.04 28.42
C ARG A 160 7.43 25.74 27.18
N MET A 161 6.11 25.94 27.13
CA MET A 161 5.42 26.67 26.05
C MET A 161 5.36 28.19 26.25
N SER A 162 5.37 28.68 27.49
CA SER A 162 5.13 30.10 27.80
C SER A 162 6.42 30.90 28.10
N GLY A 163 7.51 30.25 28.51
CA GLY A 163 8.75 30.92 28.92
C GLY A 163 9.91 30.78 27.93
N GLY A 164 9.94 31.56 26.85
CA GLY A 164 11.13 31.68 26.00
C GLY A 164 10.82 32.23 24.61
N GLY A 165 11.39 33.39 24.28
CA GLY A 165 11.19 34.07 23.00
C GLY A 165 11.55 33.22 21.78
N ALA A 166 10.87 33.51 20.67
CA ALA A 166 11.23 33.17 19.28
C ALA A 166 11.94 31.82 19.09
N GLY A 167 11.21 30.70 19.24
CA GLY A 167 11.77 29.38 18.92
C GLY A 167 11.21 28.17 19.67
N GLY A 168 10.17 28.32 20.49
CA GLY A 168 9.47 27.20 21.13
C GLY A 168 8.24 26.71 20.35
N ALA A 169 7.85 25.45 20.55
CA ALA A 169 6.83 24.65 19.84
C ALA A 169 5.50 25.33 19.44
N GLY A 170 5.15 26.51 19.99
CA GLY A 170 4.03 27.32 19.50
C GLY A 170 4.20 27.83 18.06
N GLY A 171 5.45 28.11 17.62
CA GLY A 171 5.72 28.49 16.22
C GLY A 171 5.54 27.34 15.22
N GLN A 172 5.65 26.09 15.69
CA GLN A 172 5.48 24.90 14.87
C GLN A 172 4.00 24.60 14.61
N ILE A 173 3.11 24.88 15.55
CA ILE A 173 1.65 24.71 15.38
C ILE A 173 1.12 25.63 14.27
N PHE A 174 1.61 26.87 14.16
CA PHE A 174 1.23 27.78 13.08
C PHE A 174 1.83 27.43 11.70
N ASN A 175 2.84 26.55 11.64
CA ASN A 175 3.46 26.11 10.38
C ASN A 175 2.91 24.78 9.84
N ILE A 176 1.97 24.11 10.55
CA ILE A 176 1.40 22.81 10.16
C ILE A 176 0.55 22.89 8.88
N GLY A 177 -0.01 24.06 8.57
CA GLY A 177 -0.92 24.27 7.43
C GLY A 177 -0.30 24.78 6.13
N LYS A 178 1.02 25.03 6.10
CA LYS A 178 1.71 25.48 4.87
C LYS A 178 1.99 24.32 3.93
N SER A 179 1.92 24.60 2.63
CA SER A 179 2.24 23.63 1.58
C SER A 179 3.72 23.21 1.67
N LYS A 180 3.97 21.90 1.58
CA LYS A 180 5.32 21.31 1.45
C LYS A 180 5.78 21.21 -0.02
N ALA A 181 5.05 21.85 -0.95
CA ALA A 181 5.33 21.75 -2.38
C ALA A 181 6.79 22.06 -2.69
N ARG A 182 7.41 21.18 -3.48
CA ARG A 182 8.70 21.48 -4.08
C ARG A 182 8.45 22.42 -5.24
N LEU A 183 8.79 23.69 -5.05
CA LEU A 183 8.78 24.69 -6.09
C LEU A 183 10.07 24.54 -6.91
N PHE A 184 9.91 24.25 -8.20
CA PHE A 184 10.98 24.33 -9.17
C PHE A 184 10.80 25.64 -9.97
N ASP A 185 11.70 26.60 -9.75
CA ASP A 185 11.68 27.88 -10.48
C ASP A 185 12.26 27.72 -11.90
N GLU A 186 11.70 28.50 -12.83
CA GLU A 186 12.03 28.54 -14.27
C GLU A 186 13.53 28.63 -14.56
N LYS A 187 14.29 29.30 -13.69
CA LYS A 187 15.70 29.65 -13.94
C LYS A 187 16.73 28.65 -13.43
N THR A 188 16.34 27.64 -12.65
CA THR A 188 17.33 26.81 -11.94
C THR A 188 17.16 25.29 -12.05
N ASP A 189 15.93 24.75 -12.16
CA ASP A 189 15.76 23.29 -11.92
C ASP A 189 14.93 22.48 -12.94
N VAL A 190 14.06 23.06 -13.75
CA VAL A 190 13.29 22.30 -14.76
C VAL A 190 14.05 22.24 -16.09
N LYS A 191 15.06 21.38 -16.17
CA LYS A 191 15.87 21.19 -17.39
C LYS A 191 15.28 20.20 -18.39
N THR A 192 14.30 19.41 -17.94
CA THR A 192 13.69 18.36 -18.76
C THR A 192 12.75 18.97 -19.79
N THR A 193 12.94 18.62 -21.06
CA THR A 193 12.10 19.04 -22.20
C THR A 193 11.52 17.83 -22.92
N PHE A 194 10.69 18.02 -23.95
CA PHE A 194 10.18 16.90 -24.76
C PHE A 194 11.28 16.11 -25.47
N LYS A 195 12.50 16.64 -25.59
CA LYS A 195 13.66 15.91 -26.12
C LYS A 195 14.17 14.79 -25.18
N ASP A 196 13.83 14.88 -23.90
CA ASP A 196 14.21 13.91 -22.87
C ASP A 196 13.12 12.85 -22.66
N VAL A 197 11.94 13.05 -23.26
CA VAL A 197 10.83 12.09 -23.27
C VAL A 197 10.84 11.41 -24.64
N ALA A 198 11.13 10.11 -24.69
CA ALA A 198 11.07 9.31 -25.92
C ALA A 198 9.68 8.67 -26.08
N GLY A 199 9.26 8.40 -27.32
CA GLY A 199 7.93 7.86 -27.64
C GLY A 199 6.77 8.76 -27.21
N LEU A 200 5.60 8.16 -26.97
CA LEU A 200 4.37 8.78 -26.49
C LEU A 200 3.87 9.89 -27.43
N GLU A 201 3.90 9.68 -28.74
CA GLU A 201 3.54 10.72 -29.73
C GLU A 201 2.13 11.28 -29.48
N GLY A 202 1.14 10.41 -29.32
CA GLY A 202 -0.25 10.84 -29.05
C GLY A 202 -0.40 11.63 -27.75
N ALA A 203 0.26 11.19 -26.66
CA ALA A 203 0.21 11.92 -25.39
C ALA A 203 0.98 13.24 -25.46
N LYS A 204 2.08 13.32 -26.23
CA LYS A 204 2.81 14.56 -26.47
C LYS A 204 1.99 15.56 -27.26
N GLU A 205 1.26 15.13 -28.29
CA GLU A 205 0.39 16.00 -29.10
C GLU A 205 -0.70 16.66 -28.24
N GLU A 206 -1.42 15.87 -27.43
CA GLU A 206 -2.43 16.38 -26.49
C GLU A 206 -1.86 17.38 -25.48
N VAL A 207 -0.66 17.09 -24.97
CA VAL A 207 0.02 17.96 -24.01
C VAL A 207 0.67 19.18 -24.67
N GLN A 208 1.00 19.10 -25.97
CA GLN A 208 1.55 20.22 -26.74
C GLN A 208 0.55 21.38 -26.84
N GLU A 209 -0.75 21.09 -26.85
CA GLU A 209 -1.80 22.12 -26.77
C GLU A 209 -1.75 22.88 -25.44
N ILE A 210 -1.52 22.16 -24.33
CA ILE A 210 -1.36 22.76 -22.99
C ILE A 210 -0.13 23.69 -22.97
N VAL A 211 0.95 23.28 -23.64
CA VAL A 211 2.16 24.09 -23.80
C VAL A 211 1.91 25.33 -24.65
N ASP A 212 1.27 25.20 -25.82
CA ASP A 212 0.94 26.35 -26.70
C ASP A 212 0.06 27.34 -25.96
N PHE A 213 -0.91 26.83 -25.19
CA PHE A 213 -1.76 27.65 -24.36
C PHE A 213 -0.98 28.45 -23.30
N LEU A 214 -0.04 27.82 -22.58
CA LEU A 214 0.76 28.50 -21.56
C LEU A 214 1.72 29.54 -22.16
N LYS A 215 2.22 29.31 -23.39
CA LYS A 215 3.05 30.27 -24.12
C LYS A 215 2.24 31.43 -24.72
N HIS A 216 1.04 31.15 -25.21
CA HIS A 216 0.22 32.09 -25.98
C HIS A 216 -1.26 32.10 -25.53
N PRO A 217 -1.57 32.48 -24.26
CA PRO A 217 -2.95 32.41 -23.73
C PRO A 217 -3.92 33.39 -24.42
N GLU A 218 -3.42 34.50 -24.96
CA GLU A 218 -4.23 35.52 -25.64
C GLU A 218 -4.87 34.98 -26.93
N LYS A 219 -4.18 34.11 -27.66
CA LYS A 219 -4.66 33.49 -28.91
C LYS A 219 -5.97 32.74 -28.71
N TYR A 220 -6.07 32.00 -27.61
CA TYR A 220 -7.26 31.21 -27.26
C TYR A 220 -8.36 32.08 -26.64
N THR A 221 -7.97 33.03 -25.79
CA THR A 221 -8.91 33.92 -25.09
C THR A 221 -9.62 34.88 -26.08
N ALA A 222 -8.92 35.38 -27.10
CA ALA A 222 -9.47 36.25 -28.13
C ALA A 222 -10.59 35.57 -28.95
N LEU A 223 -10.52 34.25 -29.11
CA LEU A 223 -11.52 33.44 -29.82
C LEU A 223 -12.66 32.96 -28.90
N GLY A 224 -12.67 33.36 -27.62
CA GLY A 224 -13.65 32.89 -26.64
C GLY A 224 -13.42 31.45 -26.17
N GLY A 225 -12.25 30.86 -26.47
CA GLY A 225 -11.87 29.55 -26.01
C GLY A 225 -11.72 29.51 -24.48
N LYS A 226 -12.26 28.47 -23.85
CA LYS A 226 -12.10 28.25 -22.41
C LYS A 226 -10.84 27.44 -22.16
N ILE A 227 -10.08 27.89 -21.17
CA ILE A 227 -8.83 27.28 -20.76
C ILE A 227 -9.14 25.95 -20.05
N PRO A 228 -8.51 24.83 -20.45
CA PRO A 228 -8.62 23.59 -19.69
C PRO A 228 -8.01 23.81 -18.31
N LYS A 229 -8.81 23.61 -17.26
CA LYS A 229 -8.39 23.89 -15.87
C LYS A 229 -7.47 22.80 -15.33
N GLY A 230 -7.57 21.59 -15.87
CA GLY A 230 -6.67 20.51 -15.50
C GLY A 230 -6.74 19.30 -16.41
N ALA A 231 -5.63 18.57 -16.49
CA ALA A 231 -5.53 17.33 -17.26
C ALA A 231 -5.07 16.19 -16.35
N LEU A 232 -5.65 15.01 -16.56
CA LEU A 232 -5.32 13.79 -15.85
C LEU A 232 -4.50 12.87 -16.75
N LEU A 233 -3.27 12.59 -16.36
CA LEU A 233 -2.40 11.59 -16.97
C LEU A 233 -2.72 10.22 -16.38
N VAL A 234 -3.26 9.32 -17.20
CA VAL A 234 -3.68 7.98 -16.80
C VAL A 234 -2.76 6.95 -17.44
N GLY A 235 -2.26 5.98 -16.70
CA GLY A 235 -1.49 4.87 -17.31
C GLY A 235 -0.77 4.04 -16.27
N SER A 236 -0.16 2.93 -16.70
CA SER A 236 0.60 2.03 -15.83
C SER A 236 1.76 2.74 -15.10
N PRO A 237 2.19 2.24 -13.92
CA PRO A 237 3.37 2.79 -13.27
C PRO A 237 4.60 2.70 -14.19
N GLY A 238 5.49 3.69 -14.10
CA GLY A 238 6.74 3.68 -14.87
C GLY A 238 6.65 4.12 -16.34
N THR A 239 5.47 4.50 -16.85
CA THR A 239 5.31 5.01 -18.24
C THR A 239 5.75 6.46 -18.44
N GLY A 240 6.32 7.11 -17.42
CA GLY A 240 6.87 8.45 -17.55
C GLY A 240 5.88 9.60 -17.34
N LYS A 241 4.71 9.37 -16.71
CA LYS A 241 3.73 10.43 -16.38
C LYS A 241 4.34 11.66 -15.69
N THR A 242 5.12 11.44 -14.63
CA THR A 242 5.83 12.51 -13.90
C THR A 242 6.89 13.19 -14.76
N LEU A 243 7.55 12.45 -15.66
CA LEU A 243 8.55 12.98 -16.58
C LEU A 243 7.90 13.85 -17.66
N LEU A 244 6.78 13.39 -18.23
CA LEU A 244 5.97 14.13 -19.19
C LEU A 244 5.49 15.45 -18.59
N ALA A 245 4.93 15.41 -17.37
CA ALA A 245 4.50 16.62 -16.65
C ALA A 245 5.63 17.66 -16.46
N LYS A 246 6.84 17.21 -16.11
CA LYS A 246 8.02 18.08 -16.02
C LYS A 246 8.46 18.61 -17.38
N ALA A 247 8.36 17.81 -18.44
CA ALA A 247 8.67 18.23 -19.80
C ALA A 247 7.70 19.32 -20.30
N VAL A 248 6.41 19.26 -19.95
CA VAL A 248 5.43 20.33 -20.24
C VAL A 248 5.89 21.66 -19.66
N ALA A 249 6.28 21.64 -18.38
CA ALA A 249 6.73 22.84 -17.68
C ALA A 249 8.04 23.39 -18.23
N GLY A 250 8.99 22.51 -18.57
CA GLY A 250 10.25 22.89 -19.19
C GLY A 250 10.07 23.47 -20.60
N GLU A 251 9.15 22.90 -21.38
CA GLU A 251 8.83 23.38 -22.73
C GLU A 251 8.10 24.72 -22.69
N ALA A 252 7.13 24.88 -21.78
CA ALA A 252 6.39 26.12 -21.56
C ALA A 252 7.20 27.20 -20.82
N LYS A 253 8.32 26.83 -20.17
CA LYS A 253 9.15 27.69 -19.31
C LYS A 253 8.34 28.39 -18.21
N VAL A 254 7.54 27.62 -17.49
CA VAL A 254 6.72 28.12 -16.37
C VAL A 254 7.12 27.46 -15.04
N PRO A 255 6.90 28.10 -13.88
CA PRO A 255 7.09 27.49 -12.58
C PRO A 255 6.32 26.18 -12.43
N PHE A 256 6.97 25.18 -11.84
CA PHE A 256 6.42 23.84 -11.65
C PHE A 256 6.32 23.51 -10.15
N PHE A 257 5.10 23.32 -9.66
CA PHE A 257 4.82 22.91 -8.28
C PHE A 257 4.53 21.42 -8.26
N SER A 258 5.38 20.61 -7.61
CA SER A 258 5.19 19.15 -7.54
C SER A 258 4.88 18.70 -6.12
N LEU A 259 3.79 17.93 -5.97
CA LEU A 259 3.35 17.30 -4.73
C LEU A 259 2.86 15.88 -4.99
N SER A 260 2.96 15.02 -3.97
CA SER A 260 2.26 13.73 -3.99
C SER A 260 0.87 13.87 -3.39
N GLY A 261 -0.12 13.14 -3.91
CA GLY A 261 -1.45 13.01 -3.35
C GLY A 261 -1.41 12.53 -1.90
N SER A 262 -0.43 11.69 -1.55
CA SER A 262 -0.22 11.24 -0.17
C SER A 262 0.16 12.36 0.80
N ASP A 263 0.78 13.46 0.32
CA ASP A 263 1.19 14.59 1.18
C ASP A 263 0.00 15.37 1.76
N PHE A 264 -1.19 15.11 1.23
CA PHE A 264 -2.44 15.72 1.65
C PHE A 264 -3.20 14.89 2.68
N VAL A 265 -2.83 13.63 2.90
CA VAL A 265 -3.46 12.72 3.86
C VAL A 265 -2.66 12.76 5.17
N GLU A 266 -3.23 13.38 6.20
CA GLU A 266 -2.56 13.57 7.50
C GLU A 266 -3.49 13.17 8.67
N MET A 267 -2.91 12.89 9.84
CA MET A 267 -3.68 12.50 11.03
C MET A 267 -4.57 13.61 11.60
N PHE A 268 -4.32 14.87 11.22
CA PHE A 268 -5.04 16.04 11.72
C PHE A 268 -6.05 16.53 10.69
N VAL A 269 -7.33 16.48 11.06
CA VAL A 269 -8.44 16.96 10.21
C VAL A 269 -8.22 18.41 9.80
N GLY A 270 -8.35 18.68 8.50
CA GLY A 270 -8.27 20.04 7.93
C GLY A 270 -6.86 20.53 7.58
N VAL A 271 -5.80 19.78 7.94
CA VAL A 271 -4.43 20.11 7.52
C VAL A 271 -4.27 19.94 6.01
N GLY A 272 -4.76 18.85 5.43
CA GLY A 272 -4.76 18.61 3.98
C GLY A 272 -5.45 19.75 3.21
N ALA A 273 -6.67 20.11 3.62
CA ALA A 273 -7.42 21.23 3.03
C ALA A 273 -6.67 22.58 3.12
N SER A 274 -6.00 22.86 4.24
CA SER A 274 -5.18 24.09 4.36
C SER A 274 -4.01 24.10 3.39
N ARG A 275 -3.32 22.96 3.20
CA ARG A 275 -2.21 22.84 2.24
C ARG A 275 -2.67 23.03 0.81
N VAL A 276 -3.83 22.50 0.44
CA VAL A 276 -4.44 22.72 -0.88
C VAL A 276 -4.67 24.21 -1.11
N ARG A 277 -5.26 24.94 -0.15
CA ARG A 277 -5.46 26.40 -0.29
C ARG A 277 -4.15 27.16 -0.46
N ASP A 278 -3.15 26.84 0.36
CA ASP A 278 -1.85 27.50 0.32
C ASP A 278 -1.10 27.22 -1.00
N LEU A 279 -1.15 25.99 -1.50
CA LEU A 279 -0.61 25.60 -2.80
C LEU A 279 -1.22 26.43 -3.93
N PHE A 280 -2.55 26.48 -4.00
CA PHE A 280 -3.25 27.21 -5.05
C PHE A 280 -3.00 28.72 -4.94
N LYS A 281 -2.88 29.26 -3.73
CA LYS A 281 -2.49 30.66 -3.51
C LYS A 281 -1.10 30.96 -4.07
N GLN A 282 -0.10 30.15 -3.75
CA GLN A 282 1.27 30.34 -4.25
C GLN A 282 1.36 30.20 -5.78
N ALA A 283 0.62 29.25 -6.37
CA ALA A 283 0.56 29.09 -7.82
C ALA A 283 -0.10 30.29 -8.51
N LYS A 284 -1.16 30.87 -7.92
CA LYS A 284 -1.81 32.09 -8.41
C LYS A 284 -0.85 33.29 -8.38
N GLU A 285 -0.04 33.43 -7.34
CA GLU A 285 0.97 34.51 -7.22
C GLU A 285 2.09 34.39 -8.28
N LYS A 286 2.37 33.17 -8.77
CA LYS A 286 3.40 32.87 -9.78
C LYS A 286 2.83 32.53 -11.17
N SER A 287 1.59 32.92 -11.47
CA SER A 287 0.95 32.63 -12.76
C SER A 287 1.67 33.36 -13.92
N PRO A 288 1.88 32.71 -15.09
CA PRO A 288 1.46 31.37 -15.47
C PRO A 288 2.26 30.25 -14.78
N ALA A 289 1.59 29.21 -14.28
CA ALA A 289 2.24 28.12 -13.54
C ALA A 289 1.52 26.78 -13.70
N ILE A 290 2.25 25.69 -13.47
CA ILE A 290 1.72 24.32 -13.46
C ILE A 290 1.75 23.75 -12.04
N ILE A 291 0.63 23.20 -11.59
CA ILE A 291 0.54 22.38 -10.39
C ILE A 291 0.49 20.92 -10.82
N PHE A 292 1.43 20.10 -10.36
CA PHE A 292 1.45 18.66 -10.59
C PHE A 292 1.18 17.89 -9.30
N ILE A 293 0.14 17.06 -9.32
CA ILE A 293 -0.26 16.15 -8.23
C ILE A 293 -0.04 14.71 -8.70
N ASP A 294 1.01 14.06 -8.21
CA ASP A 294 1.22 12.62 -8.44
C ASP A 294 0.31 11.79 -7.52
N GLU A 295 -0.01 10.55 -7.88
CA GLU A 295 -0.85 9.65 -7.07
C GLU A 295 -2.15 10.31 -6.55
N ILE A 296 -2.88 10.99 -7.43
CA ILE A 296 -4.11 11.72 -7.05
C ILE A 296 -5.17 10.79 -6.46
N ASP A 297 -5.11 9.50 -6.73
CA ASP A 297 -5.97 8.46 -6.17
C ASP A 297 -5.88 8.34 -4.64
N ALA A 298 -4.80 8.82 -4.01
CA ALA A 298 -4.69 8.91 -2.56
C ALA A 298 -5.76 9.81 -1.92
N ILE A 299 -6.11 10.93 -2.58
CA ILE A 299 -7.15 11.87 -2.13
C ILE A 299 -8.44 11.80 -2.96
N GLY A 300 -8.34 11.34 -4.20
CA GLY A 300 -9.40 11.36 -5.19
C GLY A 300 -10.25 10.09 -5.23
N ARG A 301 -10.02 9.11 -4.35
CA ARG A 301 -10.77 7.85 -4.34
C ARG A 301 -12.27 8.09 -4.12
N ALA A 302 -13.09 7.49 -4.98
CA ALA A 302 -14.54 7.50 -4.90
C ALA A 302 -15.02 7.03 -3.54
N ARG A 303 -16.10 7.65 -3.07
CA ARG A 303 -16.77 7.31 -1.81
C ARG A 303 -17.19 5.85 -1.80
N GLY A 304 -16.45 5.02 -1.07
CA GLY A 304 -16.87 3.65 -0.79
C GLY A 304 -18.05 3.66 0.19
N LYS A 305 -19.09 2.86 -0.07
CA LYS A 305 -20.23 2.63 0.85
C LYS A 305 -19.84 1.92 2.17
N SER A 306 -18.59 2.01 2.60
CA SER A 306 -18.10 1.49 3.86
C SER A 306 -18.17 2.59 4.92
N ASN A 307 -19.38 2.84 5.42
CA ASN A 307 -19.67 3.80 6.50
C ASN A 307 -19.20 3.30 7.89
N PHE A 308 -18.20 2.42 7.98
CA PHE A 308 -17.87 1.74 9.25
C PHE A 308 -16.61 2.29 9.97
N SER A 309 -15.97 3.35 9.47
CA SER A 309 -14.82 3.95 10.17
C SER A 309 -14.61 5.41 9.75
N GLY A 310 -14.53 6.33 10.72
CA GLY A 310 -14.32 7.77 10.55
C GLY A 310 -12.93 8.18 10.04
N SER A 311 -12.26 7.31 9.28
CA SER A 311 -10.99 7.58 8.59
C SER A 311 -11.18 8.27 7.23
N ASN A 312 -12.41 8.32 6.71
CA ASN A 312 -12.70 8.92 5.40
C ASN A 312 -12.89 10.45 5.45
N ASP A 313 -13.18 11.03 6.60
CA ASP A 313 -13.59 12.45 6.72
C ASP A 313 -12.48 13.43 6.30
N GLU A 314 -11.21 13.10 6.57
CA GLU A 314 -10.07 13.96 6.23
C GLU A 314 -9.80 13.97 4.73
N ARG A 315 -9.80 12.78 4.10
CA ARG A 315 -9.66 12.62 2.65
C ARG A 315 -10.76 13.37 1.91
N GLU A 316 -12.01 13.23 2.37
CA GLU A 316 -13.17 13.88 1.76
C GLU A 316 -13.12 15.41 1.89
N ASN A 317 -12.72 15.94 3.04
CA ASN A 317 -12.58 17.37 3.23
C ASN A 317 -11.48 17.94 2.31
N THR A 318 -10.34 17.26 2.22
CA THR A 318 -9.24 17.68 1.35
C THR A 318 -9.61 17.60 -0.14
N LEU A 319 -10.34 16.55 -0.55
CA LEU A 319 -10.88 16.41 -1.90
C LEU A 319 -11.85 17.56 -2.23
N ASN A 320 -12.82 17.84 -1.37
CA ASN A 320 -13.78 18.93 -1.60
C ASN A 320 -13.08 20.29 -1.67
N GLN A 321 -12.03 20.50 -0.89
CA GLN A 321 -11.23 21.71 -0.97
C GLN A 321 -10.49 21.83 -2.31
N LEU A 322 -9.93 20.74 -2.83
CA LEU A 322 -9.31 20.71 -4.17
C LEU A 322 -10.34 21.07 -5.25
N LEU A 323 -11.53 20.47 -5.20
CA LEU A 323 -12.63 20.76 -6.11
C LEU A 323 -13.04 22.24 -6.05
N THR A 324 -13.13 22.80 -4.84
CA THR A 324 -13.49 24.21 -4.63
C THR A 324 -12.43 25.15 -5.20
N GLU A 325 -11.14 24.84 -5.04
CA GLU A 325 -10.06 25.66 -5.61
C GLU A 325 -10.00 25.58 -7.15
N MET A 326 -10.27 24.40 -7.73
CA MET A 326 -10.37 24.23 -9.20
C MET A 326 -11.57 24.97 -9.79
N ASP A 327 -12.74 24.85 -9.16
CA ASP A 327 -13.94 25.57 -9.58
C ASP A 327 -13.75 27.09 -9.41
N GLY A 328 -13.03 27.50 -8.35
CA GLY A 328 -12.74 28.89 -7.98
C GLY A 328 -11.73 29.63 -8.87
N PHE A 329 -11.12 28.98 -9.87
CA PHE A 329 -10.34 29.70 -10.89
C PHE A 329 -11.26 30.57 -11.75
N GLY A 330 -11.00 31.88 -11.75
CA GLY A 330 -11.54 32.80 -12.75
C GLY A 330 -10.90 32.55 -14.12
N THR A 331 -11.51 33.07 -15.18
CA THR A 331 -10.98 32.94 -16.57
C THR A 331 -9.62 33.62 -16.76
N ASN A 332 -9.20 34.48 -15.84
CA ASN A 332 -7.99 35.31 -15.97
C ASN A 332 -6.77 34.76 -15.22
N THR A 333 -6.88 33.62 -14.53
CA THR A 333 -5.74 32.99 -13.85
C THR A 333 -5.19 31.84 -14.70
N ASN A 334 -3.99 32.01 -15.26
CA ASN A 334 -3.33 31.04 -16.12
C ASN A 334 -2.62 29.96 -15.28
N VAL A 335 -3.38 29.15 -14.54
CA VAL A 335 -2.84 28.05 -13.74
C VAL A 335 -3.48 26.76 -14.19
N ILE A 336 -2.65 25.76 -14.50
CA ILE A 336 -3.10 24.46 -14.98
C ILE A 336 -2.74 23.38 -13.96
N VAL A 337 -3.72 22.55 -13.63
CA VAL A 337 -3.53 21.42 -12.71
C VAL A 337 -3.33 20.14 -13.52
N LEU A 338 -2.11 19.61 -13.51
CA LEU A 338 -1.81 18.28 -14.02
C LEU A 338 -1.89 17.27 -12.86
N ALA A 339 -2.56 16.14 -13.07
CA ALA A 339 -2.58 15.05 -12.10
C ALA A 339 -2.16 13.75 -12.76
N ALA A 340 -1.54 12.84 -12.00
CA ALA A 340 -1.21 11.50 -12.48
C ALA A 340 -1.90 10.44 -11.62
N THR A 341 -2.41 9.39 -12.26
CA THR A 341 -2.95 8.20 -11.59
C THR A 341 -2.56 6.94 -12.34
N ASN A 342 -2.39 5.84 -11.60
CA ASN A 342 -2.31 4.50 -12.17
C ASN A 342 -3.70 3.84 -12.31
N ARG A 343 -4.71 4.42 -11.65
CA ARG A 343 -6.04 3.85 -11.48
C ARG A 343 -7.11 4.92 -11.64
N ALA A 344 -7.57 5.14 -12.87
CA ALA A 344 -8.66 6.08 -13.13
C ALA A 344 -10.03 5.55 -12.67
N ASP A 345 -10.18 4.22 -12.61
CA ASP A 345 -11.39 3.49 -12.19
C ASP A 345 -11.84 3.83 -10.77
N VAL A 346 -10.89 4.05 -9.85
CA VAL A 346 -11.19 4.32 -8.44
C VAL A 346 -11.47 5.79 -8.13
N LEU A 347 -11.28 6.70 -9.09
CA LEU A 347 -11.42 8.14 -8.84
C LEU A 347 -12.89 8.57 -8.74
N ASP A 348 -13.18 9.55 -7.89
CA ASP A 348 -14.51 10.16 -7.81
C ASP A 348 -14.84 10.83 -9.14
N LYS A 349 -15.98 10.45 -9.74
CA LYS A 349 -16.49 11.04 -10.99
C LYS A 349 -16.60 12.56 -10.93
N ALA A 350 -16.71 13.15 -9.74
CA ALA A 350 -16.70 14.59 -9.53
C ALA A 350 -15.40 15.24 -10.02
N LEU A 351 -14.24 14.58 -9.90
CA LEU A 351 -12.96 15.10 -10.39
C LEU A 351 -12.89 15.20 -11.91
N MET A 352 -13.55 14.27 -12.61
CA MET A 352 -13.56 14.15 -14.08
C MET A 352 -14.63 15.01 -14.77
N ARG A 353 -15.35 15.87 -14.03
CA ARG A 353 -16.37 16.75 -14.62
C ARG A 353 -15.73 17.94 -15.31
N ALA A 354 -16.41 18.46 -16.33
CA ALA A 354 -16.00 19.66 -17.05
C ALA A 354 -15.71 20.83 -16.09
N GLY A 355 -14.58 21.50 -16.30
CA GLY A 355 -14.07 22.56 -15.41
C GLY A 355 -13.14 22.09 -14.30
N ARG A 356 -12.84 20.78 -14.21
CA ARG A 356 -11.87 20.20 -13.28
C ARG A 356 -10.78 19.48 -14.07
N PHE A 357 -10.74 18.15 -14.04
CA PHE A 357 -9.94 17.35 -14.98
C PHE A 357 -10.80 17.06 -16.20
N ASP A 358 -10.86 18.04 -17.09
CA ASP A 358 -11.66 17.98 -18.32
C ASP A 358 -10.96 17.18 -19.42
N ARG A 359 -9.62 17.07 -19.37
CA ARG A 359 -8.84 16.19 -20.25
C ARG A 359 -8.32 14.96 -19.53
N GLN A 360 -8.40 13.82 -20.21
CA GLN A 360 -7.77 12.57 -19.81
C GLN A 360 -6.81 12.17 -20.91
N ILE A 361 -5.53 12.06 -20.56
CA ILE A 361 -4.46 11.74 -21.49
C ILE A 361 -3.91 10.40 -21.06
N TYR A 362 -4.10 9.39 -21.90
CA TYR A 362 -3.61 8.05 -21.64
C TYR A 362 -2.13 7.96 -22.01
N VAL A 363 -1.34 7.41 -21.09
CA VAL A 363 0.11 7.23 -21.18
C VAL A 363 0.37 5.73 -21.04
N ASP A 364 0.21 5.04 -22.16
CA ASP A 364 0.27 3.59 -22.26
C ASP A 364 1.71 3.05 -22.20
N LEU A 365 1.83 1.73 -22.21
CA LEU A 365 3.13 1.07 -22.32
C LEU A 365 3.72 1.31 -23.72
N PRO A 366 5.05 1.47 -23.83
CA PRO A 366 5.67 1.80 -25.10
C PRO A 366 5.70 0.63 -26.08
N ASP A 367 5.46 0.92 -27.35
CA ASP A 367 5.60 -0.02 -28.47
C ASP A 367 7.06 -0.36 -28.77
N VAL A 368 7.33 -1.38 -29.60
CA VAL A 368 8.71 -1.78 -30.01
C VAL A 368 9.55 -0.58 -30.49
N ARG A 369 8.95 0.32 -31.28
CA ARG A 369 9.63 1.52 -31.80
C ARG A 369 9.93 2.52 -30.69
N GLU A 370 8.95 2.81 -29.84
CA GLU A 370 9.10 3.73 -28.72
C GLU A 370 10.11 3.20 -27.69
N ARG A 371 10.13 1.88 -27.43
CA ARG A 371 11.16 1.24 -26.59
C ARG A 371 12.56 1.48 -27.12
N LYS A 372 12.76 1.42 -28.44
CA LYS A 372 14.06 1.71 -29.07
C LYS A 372 14.49 3.15 -28.78
N GLU A 373 13.59 4.12 -28.93
CA GLU A 373 13.88 5.52 -28.61
C GLU A 373 14.18 5.74 -27.12
N ILE A 374 13.45 5.05 -26.23
CA ILE A 374 13.69 5.10 -24.79
C ILE A 374 15.07 4.53 -24.46
N PHE A 375 15.47 3.42 -25.08
CA PHE A 375 16.83 2.89 -24.97
C PHE A 375 17.87 3.92 -25.45
N GLU A 376 17.63 4.61 -26.56
CA GLU A 376 18.56 5.65 -27.05
C GLU A 376 18.78 6.76 -26.03
N VAL A 377 17.72 7.24 -25.36
CA VAL A 377 17.84 8.27 -24.32
C VAL A 377 18.65 7.76 -23.13
N HIS A 378 18.35 6.55 -22.63
CA HIS A 378 19.01 6.01 -21.44
C HIS A 378 20.42 5.46 -21.69
N LEU A 379 20.78 5.16 -22.94
CA LEU A 379 22.12 4.72 -23.32
C LEU A 379 23.10 5.86 -23.54
N ARG A 380 22.65 7.11 -23.77
CA ARG A 380 23.52 8.30 -23.92
C ARG A 380 24.60 8.43 -22.82
N PRO A 381 24.30 8.26 -21.53
CA PRO A 381 25.31 8.35 -20.46
C PRO A 381 26.19 7.09 -20.31
N ILE A 382 25.86 5.97 -20.95
CA ILE A 382 26.50 4.66 -20.74
C ILE A 382 27.56 4.40 -21.81
N LYS A 383 28.76 3.97 -21.40
CA LYS A 383 29.80 3.49 -22.32
C LYS A 383 29.47 2.08 -22.79
N LYS A 384 28.92 1.96 -24.00
CA LYS A 384 28.56 0.69 -24.64
C LYS A 384 29.56 0.27 -25.72
N ASP A 385 29.60 -1.03 -25.98
CA ASP A 385 30.30 -1.64 -27.11
C ASP A 385 29.41 -1.68 -28.36
N ASP A 386 30.00 -1.82 -29.55
CA ASP A 386 29.30 -1.86 -30.85
C ASP A 386 28.43 -3.11 -31.01
N THR A 387 28.62 -4.11 -30.14
CA THR A 387 27.81 -5.34 -30.08
C THR A 387 26.38 -5.11 -29.59
N VAL A 388 26.07 -3.94 -29.05
CA VAL A 388 24.74 -3.61 -28.49
C VAL A 388 23.80 -3.12 -29.58
N ASP A 389 22.97 -4.04 -30.07
CA ASP A 389 21.90 -3.76 -31.03
C ASP A 389 20.60 -3.35 -30.29
N MET A 390 20.13 -2.13 -30.57
CA MET A 390 18.94 -1.55 -29.95
C MET A 390 17.64 -2.16 -30.50
N ASP A 391 17.63 -2.58 -31.77
CA ASP A 391 16.47 -3.27 -32.37
C ASP A 391 16.31 -4.66 -31.78
N PHE A 392 17.42 -5.32 -31.46
CA PHE A 392 17.38 -6.58 -30.73
C PHE A 392 16.87 -6.37 -29.30
N LEU A 393 17.40 -5.39 -28.55
CA LEU A 393 16.97 -5.15 -27.17
C LEU A 393 15.50 -4.74 -27.04
N SER A 394 14.99 -3.88 -27.92
CA SER A 394 13.58 -3.45 -27.89
C SER A 394 12.60 -4.60 -28.12
N LYS A 395 12.99 -5.58 -28.95
CA LYS A 395 12.25 -6.84 -29.15
C LYS A 395 12.35 -7.76 -27.93
N GLN A 396 13.47 -7.77 -27.22
CA GLN A 396 13.68 -8.62 -26.03
C GLN A 396 13.00 -8.11 -24.75
N THR A 397 12.44 -6.90 -24.77
CA THR A 397 11.75 -6.29 -23.62
C THR A 397 10.27 -5.98 -23.90
N PRO A 398 9.46 -6.97 -24.34
CA PRO A 398 8.04 -6.74 -24.58
C PRO A 398 7.31 -6.42 -23.27
N GLY A 399 6.40 -5.43 -23.32
CA GLY A 399 5.62 -5.00 -22.15
C GLY A 399 6.40 -4.23 -21.08
N PHE A 400 7.67 -3.90 -21.30
CA PHE A 400 8.46 -3.11 -20.36
C PHE A 400 8.02 -1.65 -20.39
N SER A 401 7.88 -1.04 -19.22
CA SER A 401 7.69 0.41 -19.11
C SER A 401 8.99 1.17 -19.36
N GLY A 402 8.91 2.49 -19.57
CA GLY A 402 10.11 3.32 -19.69
C GLY A 402 11.02 3.27 -18.46
N ALA A 403 10.44 3.16 -17.27
CA ALA A 403 11.18 2.97 -16.03
C ALA A 403 11.89 1.60 -15.96
N ASP A 404 11.27 0.54 -16.48
CA ASP A 404 11.89 -0.78 -16.54
C ASP A 404 13.09 -0.78 -17.49
N ILE A 405 12.97 -0.11 -18.64
CA ILE A 405 14.08 0.06 -19.60
C ILE A 405 15.23 0.86 -18.98
N ALA A 406 14.92 1.94 -18.27
CA ALA A 406 15.93 2.71 -17.52
C ALA A 406 16.65 1.82 -16.49
N ASN A 407 15.90 0.93 -15.82
CA ASN A 407 16.46 -0.02 -14.87
C ASN A 407 17.32 -1.09 -15.55
N VAL A 408 16.92 -1.61 -16.73
CA VAL A 408 17.74 -2.53 -17.54
C VAL A 408 19.09 -1.90 -17.86
N CYS A 409 19.09 -0.65 -18.33
CA CYS A 409 20.31 0.08 -18.67
C CYS A 409 21.23 0.24 -17.45
N ASN A 410 20.66 0.59 -16.29
CA ASN A 410 21.42 0.74 -15.05
C ASN A 410 21.98 -0.60 -14.54
N GLU A 411 21.17 -1.67 -14.54
CA GLU A 411 21.60 -3.00 -14.11
C GLU A 411 22.68 -3.58 -15.03
N ALA A 412 22.58 -3.38 -16.34
CA ALA A 412 23.63 -3.78 -17.29
C ALA A 412 24.96 -3.11 -16.97
N ALA A 413 24.94 -1.81 -16.66
CA ALA A 413 26.14 -1.09 -16.24
C ALA A 413 26.70 -1.61 -14.90
N LEU A 414 25.84 -1.92 -13.93
CA LEU A 414 26.25 -2.49 -12.63
C LEU A 414 26.81 -3.92 -12.75
N ILE A 415 26.28 -4.74 -13.68
CA ILE A 415 26.80 -6.07 -13.97
C ILE A 415 28.19 -5.97 -14.60
N ALA A 416 28.33 -5.12 -15.63
CA ALA A 416 29.61 -4.87 -16.28
C ALA A 416 30.67 -4.35 -15.28
N ALA A 417 30.28 -3.40 -14.42
CA ALA A 417 31.14 -2.86 -13.37
C ALA A 417 31.59 -3.92 -12.35
N ARG A 418 30.68 -4.81 -11.92
CA ARG A 418 31.01 -5.94 -11.02
C ARG A 418 32.00 -6.92 -11.62
N GLN A 419 31.97 -7.09 -12.94
CA GLN A 419 32.92 -7.92 -13.67
C GLN A 419 34.23 -7.19 -14.02
N GLY A 420 34.38 -5.92 -13.64
CA GLY A 420 35.55 -5.09 -13.95
C GLY A 420 35.68 -4.74 -15.44
N LYS A 421 34.59 -4.81 -16.22
CA LYS A 421 34.57 -4.43 -17.63
C LYS A 421 34.64 -2.91 -17.79
N LYS A 422 35.27 -2.43 -18.86
CA LYS A 422 35.38 -1.00 -19.19
C LYS A 422 34.18 -0.47 -20.00
N MET A 423 33.47 -1.36 -20.68
CA MET A 423 32.33 -1.06 -21.55
C MET A 423 31.24 -2.11 -21.30
N VAL A 424 29.99 -1.72 -21.48
CA VAL A 424 28.82 -2.60 -21.36
C VAL A 424 28.58 -3.29 -22.71
N GLY A 425 28.55 -4.62 -22.72
CA GLY A 425 28.32 -5.41 -23.94
C GLY A 425 26.92 -6.02 -23.99
N LYS A 426 26.58 -6.68 -25.11
CA LYS A 426 25.29 -7.35 -25.33
C LYS A 426 24.90 -8.31 -24.21
N GLN A 427 25.84 -9.13 -23.72
CA GLN A 427 25.56 -10.12 -22.68
C GLN A 427 25.14 -9.46 -21.36
N ASP A 428 25.72 -8.32 -21.01
CA ASP A 428 25.40 -7.61 -19.76
C ASP A 428 23.94 -7.10 -19.77
N PHE A 429 23.43 -6.70 -20.95
CA PHE A 429 22.01 -6.36 -21.12
C PHE A 429 21.10 -7.57 -21.01
N LEU A 430 21.47 -8.71 -21.62
CA LEU A 430 20.67 -9.94 -21.50
C LEU A 430 20.61 -10.44 -20.06
N ASP A 431 21.72 -10.38 -19.34
CA ASP A 431 21.77 -10.72 -17.92
C ASP A 431 20.94 -9.75 -17.06
N ALA A 432 20.87 -8.47 -17.44
CA ALA A 432 20.04 -7.46 -16.78
C ALA A 432 18.54 -7.71 -17.02
N VAL A 433 18.13 -8.01 -18.25
CA VAL A 433 16.74 -8.38 -18.59
C VAL A 433 16.33 -9.64 -17.81
N ASP A 434 17.16 -10.69 -17.84
CA ASP A 434 16.94 -11.92 -17.06
C ASP A 434 16.76 -11.64 -15.56
N ARG A 435 17.56 -10.70 -15.01
CA ARG A 435 17.53 -10.32 -13.60
C ARG A 435 16.26 -9.55 -13.23
N ILE A 436 15.80 -8.66 -14.09
CA ILE A 436 14.60 -7.85 -13.84
C ILE A 436 13.34 -8.72 -13.90
N VAL A 437 13.25 -9.62 -14.88
CA VAL A 437 12.05 -10.44 -15.05
C VAL A 437 12.10 -11.72 -14.20
N GLY A 438 13.22 -12.44 -14.19
CA GLY A 438 13.37 -13.69 -13.44
C GLY A 438 13.82 -13.52 -11.99
N GLY A 439 14.36 -12.36 -11.63
CA GLY A 439 14.91 -12.09 -10.30
C GLY A 439 16.36 -12.55 -10.12
N LEU A 440 16.82 -12.56 -8.86
CA LEU A 440 18.18 -12.93 -8.49
C LEU A 440 18.49 -14.39 -8.82
N GLU A 441 19.60 -14.62 -9.49
CA GLU A 441 20.16 -15.96 -9.74
C GLU A 441 20.60 -16.61 -8.42
N LYS A 442 20.14 -17.83 -8.15
CA LYS A 442 20.45 -18.57 -6.92
C LYS A 442 21.59 -19.57 -7.14
N LYS A 443 22.82 -19.04 -7.25
CA LYS A 443 24.04 -19.86 -7.45
C LYS A 443 24.28 -20.93 -6.37
N ASN A 444 23.80 -20.70 -5.14
CA ASN A 444 24.00 -21.60 -4.01
C ASN A 444 22.85 -22.61 -3.80
N LYS A 445 21.85 -22.65 -4.68
CA LYS A 445 20.76 -23.63 -4.54
C LYS A 445 21.28 -24.99 -5.00
N ILE A 446 21.45 -25.90 -4.05
CA ILE A 446 21.84 -27.28 -4.33
C ILE A 446 20.63 -27.97 -4.97
N ILE A 447 20.76 -28.39 -6.22
CA ILE A 447 19.76 -29.14 -6.98
C ILE A 447 20.34 -30.53 -7.25
N THR A 448 19.57 -31.58 -6.95
CA THR A 448 20.01 -32.95 -7.24
C THR A 448 20.03 -33.22 -8.74
N ALA A 449 20.84 -34.19 -9.21
CA ALA A 449 20.91 -34.52 -10.63
C ALA A 449 19.55 -34.94 -11.21
N ASP A 450 18.74 -35.67 -10.43
CA ASP A 450 17.39 -36.09 -10.83
C ASP A 450 16.43 -34.91 -10.92
N GLU A 451 16.50 -33.95 -9.99
CA GLU A 451 15.71 -32.71 -10.08
C GLU A 451 16.14 -31.85 -11.26
N LYS A 452 17.45 -31.70 -11.50
CA LYS A 452 17.97 -30.95 -12.67
C LYS A 452 17.48 -31.59 -13.97
N LYS A 453 17.45 -32.93 -14.02
CA LYS A 453 16.89 -33.70 -15.14
C LYS A 453 15.39 -33.44 -15.30
N ALA A 454 14.60 -33.52 -14.22
CA ALA A 454 13.17 -33.24 -14.28
C ALA A 454 12.89 -31.82 -14.81
N ILE A 455 13.62 -30.81 -14.31
CA ILE A 455 13.50 -29.41 -14.77
C ILE A 455 13.87 -29.30 -16.26
N ALA A 456 14.97 -29.92 -16.71
CA ALA A 456 15.36 -29.86 -18.12
C ALA A 456 14.30 -30.45 -19.06
N PHE A 457 13.69 -31.58 -18.71
CA PHE A 457 12.60 -32.16 -19.50
C PHE A 457 11.32 -31.33 -19.42
N HIS A 458 11.04 -30.70 -18.29
CA HIS A 458 9.92 -29.79 -18.13
C HIS A 458 10.05 -28.57 -19.06
N GLU A 459 11.18 -27.87 -19.01
CA GLU A 459 11.44 -26.70 -19.86
C GLU A 459 11.56 -27.07 -21.34
N ALA A 460 12.15 -28.23 -21.66
CA ALA A 460 12.18 -28.77 -23.02
C ALA A 460 10.77 -29.10 -23.53
N GLY A 461 9.86 -29.51 -22.65
CA GLY A 461 8.46 -29.77 -22.96
C GLY A 461 7.74 -28.54 -23.47
N HIS A 462 7.82 -27.44 -22.71
CA HIS A 462 7.30 -26.14 -23.13
C HIS A 462 7.85 -25.71 -24.50
N ALA A 463 9.17 -25.83 -24.67
CA ALA A 463 9.85 -25.43 -25.88
C ALA A 463 9.43 -26.24 -27.10
N THR A 464 9.30 -27.56 -26.93
CA THR A 464 8.91 -28.48 -28.01
C THR A 464 7.47 -28.22 -28.44
N VAL A 465 6.54 -28.11 -27.49
CA VAL A 465 5.12 -27.87 -27.82
C VAL A 465 4.95 -26.50 -28.47
N SER A 466 5.57 -25.44 -27.92
CA SER A 466 5.53 -24.10 -28.50
C SER A 466 6.08 -24.05 -29.94
N TRP A 467 7.13 -24.82 -30.23
CA TRP A 467 7.72 -24.86 -31.57
C TRP A 467 6.80 -25.51 -32.62
N MET A 468 6.05 -26.53 -32.21
CA MET A 468 5.18 -27.31 -33.10
C MET A 468 3.79 -26.73 -33.29
N LEU A 469 3.35 -25.84 -32.41
CA LEU A 469 2.06 -25.17 -32.54
C LEU A 469 2.15 -23.96 -33.48
N GLU A 470 1.07 -23.72 -34.23
CA GLU A 470 0.98 -22.66 -35.22
C GLU A 470 0.93 -21.27 -34.55
N HIS A 471 0.09 -21.12 -33.53
CA HIS A 471 -0.21 -19.82 -32.95
C HIS A 471 0.55 -19.52 -31.65
N ALA A 472 1.35 -20.47 -31.15
CA ALA A 472 2.16 -20.26 -29.96
C ALA A 472 3.23 -19.19 -30.21
N ALA A 473 3.50 -18.38 -29.18
CA ALA A 473 4.51 -17.33 -29.26
C ALA A 473 5.90 -17.93 -29.56
N PRO A 474 6.69 -17.32 -30.46
CA PRO A 474 8.01 -17.82 -30.80
C PRO A 474 8.95 -17.81 -29.59
N LEU A 475 9.64 -18.92 -29.37
CA LEU A 475 10.59 -19.07 -28.28
C LEU A 475 11.91 -18.36 -28.60
N VAL A 476 12.40 -17.59 -27.64
CA VAL A 476 13.69 -16.89 -27.71
C VAL A 476 14.80 -17.71 -27.06
N LYS A 477 14.54 -18.18 -25.83
CA LYS A 477 15.55 -18.77 -24.95
C LYS A 477 14.89 -19.68 -23.93
N VAL A 478 15.55 -20.79 -23.59
CA VAL A 478 15.18 -21.66 -22.47
C VAL A 478 16.36 -21.79 -21.52
N THR A 479 16.10 -21.75 -20.21
CA THR A 479 17.11 -21.86 -19.17
C THR A 479 16.64 -22.75 -18.03
N ILE A 480 17.54 -23.59 -17.50
CA ILE A 480 17.32 -24.38 -16.27
C ILE A 480 18.04 -23.79 -15.05
N VAL A 481 18.59 -22.57 -15.20
CA VAL A 481 19.25 -21.85 -14.11
C VAL A 481 18.19 -21.24 -13.19
N PRO A 482 18.19 -21.56 -11.88
CA PRO A 482 17.17 -21.11 -10.95
C PRO A 482 17.28 -19.60 -10.68
N ARG A 483 16.17 -18.88 -10.87
CA ARG A 483 16.06 -17.44 -10.63
C ARG A 483 14.82 -17.12 -9.80
N GLY A 484 14.99 -16.30 -8.76
CA GLY A 484 13.89 -15.88 -7.90
C GLY A 484 13.15 -17.08 -7.28
N GLN A 485 11.85 -17.20 -7.60
CA GLN A 485 11.01 -18.34 -7.19
C GLN A 485 10.97 -19.47 -8.23
N SER A 486 11.44 -19.24 -9.46
CA SER A 486 11.42 -20.23 -10.53
C SER A 486 12.67 -21.14 -10.53
N LEU A 487 12.48 -22.38 -10.98
CA LEU A 487 13.53 -23.38 -11.12
C LEU A 487 14.11 -23.44 -12.55
N GLY A 488 13.31 -23.07 -13.54
CA GLY A 488 13.67 -22.88 -14.94
C GLY A 488 12.76 -21.81 -15.57
N ALA A 489 13.02 -21.44 -16.82
CA ALA A 489 12.13 -20.55 -17.56
C ALA A 489 12.31 -20.70 -19.08
N ALA A 490 11.19 -20.70 -19.79
CA ALA A 490 11.10 -20.46 -21.22
C ALA A 490 10.69 -19.00 -21.49
N TRP A 491 11.49 -18.31 -22.30
CA TRP A 491 11.25 -16.94 -22.73
C TRP A 491 10.63 -16.94 -24.11
N TYR A 492 9.43 -16.39 -24.21
CA TYR A 492 8.71 -16.20 -25.45
C TYR A 492 8.81 -14.74 -25.88
N LEU A 493 8.78 -14.52 -27.19
CA LEU A 493 8.54 -13.21 -27.77
C LEU A 493 7.04 -13.12 -28.09
N PRO A 494 6.18 -12.65 -27.15
CA PRO A 494 4.76 -12.49 -27.43
C PRO A 494 4.57 -11.53 -28.60
N GLU A 495 3.64 -11.87 -29.47
CA GLU A 495 3.19 -10.94 -30.50
C GLU A 495 2.26 -9.90 -29.87
N GLU A 496 2.54 -8.61 -30.10
CA GLU A 496 1.72 -7.48 -29.65
C GLU A 496 0.42 -7.42 -30.49
N ARG A 497 -0.49 -8.38 -30.28
CA ARG A 497 -1.79 -8.48 -30.95
C ARG A 497 -2.86 -7.79 -30.14
N LEU A 498 -3.64 -6.90 -30.77
CA LEU A 498 -4.80 -6.25 -30.13
C LEU A 498 -6.01 -7.20 -30.01
N ILE A 499 -6.10 -8.22 -30.88
CA ILE A 499 -7.22 -9.16 -30.94
C ILE A 499 -6.66 -10.59 -30.94
N VAL A 500 -7.16 -11.42 -30.03
CA VAL A 500 -6.77 -12.83 -29.87
C VAL A 500 -7.93 -13.73 -30.29
N ARG A 501 -7.65 -14.72 -31.15
CA ARG A 501 -8.64 -15.72 -31.59
C ARG A 501 -8.68 -16.93 -30.64
N PRO A 502 -9.80 -17.68 -30.59
CA PRO A 502 -9.91 -18.85 -29.70
C PRO A 502 -8.80 -19.88 -29.91
N ASP A 503 -8.47 -20.20 -31.16
CA ASP A 503 -7.42 -21.17 -31.50
C ASP A 503 -6.05 -20.77 -30.94
N GLN A 504 -5.77 -19.46 -30.88
CA GLN A 504 -4.53 -18.91 -30.35
C GLN A 504 -4.45 -19.08 -28.83
N MET A 505 -5.58 -18.87 -28.13
CA MET A 505 -5.66 -19.11 -26.68
C MET A 505 -5.49 -20.60 -26.36
N LEU A 506 -6.10 -21.48 -27.16
CA LEU A 506 -5.98 -22.93 -26.98
C LEU A 506 -4.53 -23.41 -27.23
N ASP A 507 -3.85 -22.89 -28.24
CA ASP A 507 -2.45 -23.19 -28.51
C ASP A 507 -1.53 -22.68 -27.38
N GLU A 508 -1.77 -21.48 -26.86
CA GLU A 508 -1.01 -20.95 -25.71
C GLU A 508 -1.21 -21.80 -24.44
N MET A 509 -2.45 -22.23 -24.19
CA MET A 509 -2.77 -23.16 -23.10
C MET A 509 -2.07 -24.51 -23.29
N CYS A 510 -2.05 -25.04 -24.52
CA CYS A 510 -1.37 -26.28 -24.85
C CYS A 510 0.16 -26.18 -24.64
N ALA A 511 0.79 -25.10 -25.10
CA ALA A 511 2.21 -24.82 -24.86
C ALA A 511 2.55 -24.69 -23.36
N THR A 512 1.66 -24.05 -22.60
CA THR A 512 1.80 -23.91 -21.14
C THR A 512 1.63 -25.26 -20.42
N MET A 513 0.81 -26.18 -20.92
CA MET A 513 0.70 -27.54 -20.37
C MET A 513 1.86 -28.46 -20.78
N GLY A 514 2.72 -28.02 -21.72
CA GLY A 514 3.83 -28.81 -22.26
C GLY A 514 4.84 -29.30 -21.23
N GLY A 515 5.16 -28.50 -20.21
CA GLY A 515 6.11 -28.91 -19.16
C GLY A 515 5.61 -30.07 -18.32
N ARG A 516 4.36 -29.99 -17.83
CA ARG A 516 3.70 -31.10 -17.11
C ARG A 516 3.53 -32.34 -17.98
N ALA A 517 3.15 -32.16 -19.25
CA ALA A 517 2.98 -33.26 -20.19
C ALA A 517 4.31 -33.97 -20.48
N ALA A 518 5.43 -33.24 -20.61
CA ALA A 518 6.74 -33.84 -20.81
C ALA A 518 7.19 -34.70 -19.63
N GLU A 519 6.93 -34.25 -18.39
CA GLU A 519 7.20 -35.07 -17.21
C GLU A 519 6.41 -36.39 -17.23
N LYS A 520 5.14 -36.33 -17.63
CA LYS A 520 4.28 -37.52 -17.76
C LYS A 520 4.80 -38.47 -18.85
N VAL A 521 5.17 -37.97 -20.02
CA VAL A 521 5.63 -38.79 -21.16
C VAL A 521 6.99 -39.46 -20.92
N ILE A 522 7.88 -38.78 -20.18
CA ILE A 522 9.26 -39.24 -19.98
C ILE A 522 9.43 -40.02 -18.68
N PHE A 523 8.85 -39.55 -17.57
CA PHE A 523 9.04 -40.14 -16.24
C PHE A 523 7.84 -40.93 -15.74
N ASP A 524 6.70 -40.85 -16.41
CA ASP A 524 5.39 -41.35 -15.94
C ASP A 524 5.02 -40.85 -14.54
N LYS A 525 5.59 -39.71 -14.14
CA LYS A 525 5.43 -39.05 -12.84
C LYS A 525 5.25 -37.57 -13.07
N ILE A 526 4.40 -36.95 -12.26
CA ILE A 526 4.13 -35.52 -12.28
C ILE A 526 4.74 -34.85 -11.04
N SER A 527 5.29 -33.66 -11.22
CA SER A 527 5.89 -32.85 -10.17
C SER A 527 4.95 -31.72 -9.71
N THR A 528 5.37 -31.00 -8.68
CA THR A 528 4.74 -29.74 -8.23
C THR A 528 5.26 -28.51 -8.98
N GLY A 529 6.23 -28.67 -9.89
CA GLY A 529 6.84 -27.58 -10.65
C GLY A 529 5.86 -26.84 -11.57
N ALA A 530 4.83 -27.54 -12.06
CA ALA A 530 3.83 -27.01 -12.98
C ALA A 530 2.75 -26.11 -12.33
N LEU A 531 2.89 -25.69 -11.06
CA LEU A 531 1.84 -24.94 -10.36
C LEU A 531 1.51 -23.61 -11.05
N SER A 532 2.52 -22.84 -11.44
CA SER A 532 2.33 -21.57 -12.14
C SER A 532 1.66 -21.75 -13.50
N ASP A 533 1.95 -22.86 -14.18
CA ASP A 533 1.41 -23.16 -15.49
C ASP A 533 -0.07 -23.53 -15.40
N LEU A 534 -0.44 -24.36 -14.41
CA LEU A 534 -1.83 -24.69 -14.12
C LEU A 534 -2.64 -23.45 -13.72
N GLU A 535 -2.06 -22.55 -12.93
CA GLU A 535 -2.72 -21.30 -12.54
C GLU A 535 -3.00 -20.42 -13.76
N LYS A 536 -2.00 -20.25 -14.65
CA LYS A 536 -2.15 -19.49 -15.90
C LYS A 536 -3.22 -20.10 -16.81
N VAL A 537 -3.13 -21.40 -17.09
CA VAL A 537 -4.07 -22.12 -17.97
C VAL A 537 -5.48 -22.08 -17.39
N THR A 538 -5.63 -22.24 -16.07
CA THR A 538 -6.94 -22.18 -15.40
C THR A 538 -7.55 -20.77 -15.47
N LYS A 539 -6.73 -19.72 -15.26
CA LYS A 539 -7.19 -18.32 -15.42
C LYS A 539 -7.61 -18.03 -16.85
N GLN A 540 -6.84 -18.49 -17.84
CA GLN A 540 -7.15 -18.32 -19.26
C GLN A 540 -8.44 -19.06 -19.65
N ALA A 541 -8.57 -20.33 -19.27
CA ALA A 541 -9.79 -21.12 -19.47
C ALA A 541 -11.01 -20.45 -18.83
N ARG A 542 -10.87 -19.96 -17.60
CA ARG A 542 -11.94 -19.21 -16.93
C ARG A 542 -12.31 -17.95 -17.68
N ALA A 543 -11.33 -17.17 -18.16
CA ALA A 543 -11.58 -15.97 -18.95
C ALA A 543 -12.30 -16.29 -20.27
N MET A 544 -11.92 -17.37 -20.97
CA MET A 544 -12.62 -17.85 -22.17
C MET A 544 -14.10 -18.10 -21.90
N VAL A 545 -14.42 -18.78 -20.79
CA VAL A 545 -15.81 -19.14 -20.46
C VAL A 545 -16.60 -17.96 -19.88
N THR A 546 -16.03 -17.19 -18.93
CA THR A 546 -16.80 -16.22 -18.15
C THR A 546 -16.73 -14.78 -18.65
N ILE A 547 -15.66 -14.41 -19.36
CA ILE A 547 -15.41 -13.02 -19.80
C ILE A 547 -15.68 -12.88 -21.30
N TYR A 548 -15.06 -13.75 -22.11
CA TYR A 548 -15.08 -13.64 -23.57
C TYR A 548 -16.26 -14.36 -24.24
N GLY A 549 -16.98 -15.22 -23.51
CA GLY A 549 -18.12 -15.97 -24.06
C GLY A 549 -17.72 -16.99 -25.13
N LEU A 550 -16.53 -17.58 -25.03
CA LEU A 550 -15.94 -18.52 -26.00
C LEU A 550 -16.30 -19.99 -25.69
N ASN A 551 -17.51 -20.25 -25.21
CA ASN A 551 -17.96 -21.60 -24.88
C ASN A 551 -19.39 -21.84 -25.38
N ASP A 552 -19.60 -22.96 -26.06
CA ASP A 552 -20.88 -23.27 -26.71
C ASP A 552 -22.03 -23.54 -25.72
N LYS A 553 -21.75 -24.07 -24.52
CA LYS A 553 -22.79 -24.42 -23.53
C LYS A 553 -23.28 -23.22 -22.74
N ILE A 554 -22.36 -22.31 -22.38
CA ILE A 554 -22.71 -21.05 -21.70
C ILE A 554 -23.25 -20.03 -22.72
N GLY A 555 -22.70 -20.04 -23.94
CA GLY A 555 -23.03 -19.13 -25.02
C GLY A 555 -22.27 -17.79 -24.96
N ASN A 556 -22.70 -16.85 -25.80
CA ASN A 556 -22.07 -15.54 -25.98
C ASN A 556 -22.48 -14.54 -24.87
N LEU A 557 -22.26 -14.89 -23.62
CA LEU A 557 -22.56 -14.08 -22.44
C LEU A 557 -21.28 -13.68 -21.72
N THR A 558 -21.27 -12.48 -21.13
CA THR A 558 -20.18 -12.03 -20.26
C THR A 558 -20.70 -11.80 -18.85
N PHE A 559 -19.97 -12.34 -17.87
CA PHE A 559 -20.18 -12.06 -16.45
C PHE A 559 -19.23 -10.98 -15.91
N TYR A 560 -18.42 -10.39 -16.79
CA TYR A 560 -17.52 -9.30 -16.47
C TYR A 560 -18.25 -7.96 -16.50
N ASP A 561 -18.09 -7.16 -15.45
CA ASP A 561 -18.62 -5.80 -15.36
C ASP A 561 -17.43 -4.81 -15.36
N SER A 562 -17.29 -4.08 -16.46
CA SER A 562 -16.23 -3.10 -16.68
C SER A 562 -16.34 -1.87 -15.78
N SER A 563 -17.43 -1.71 -15.02
CA SER A 563 -17.61 -0.60 -14.09
C SER A 563 -16.90 -0.78 -12.74
N GLY A 564 -16.25 -1.93 -12.51
CA GLY A 564 -15.45 -2.22 -11.31
C GLY A 564 -16.28 -2.35 -10.02
N GLN A 565 -17.61 -2.40 -10.12
CA GLN A 565 -18.50 -2.55 -8.96
C GLN A 565 -18.55 -3.98 -8.43
N THR A 566 -18.15 -4.96 -9.24
CA THR A 566 -18.20 -6.39 -8.89
C THR A 566 -17.15 -6.81 -7.87
N ASP A 567 -15.98 -6.16 -7.83
CA ASP A 567 -14.92 -6.48 -6.85
C ASP A 567 -15.36 -6.23 -5.39
N TYR A 568 -16.42 -5.44 -5.18
CA TYR A 568 -16.99 -5.15 -3.88
C TYR A 568 -18.17 -6.06 -3.49
N ASN A 569 -18.69 -6.85 -4.43
CA ASN A 569 -19.80 -7.76 -4.18
C ASN A 569 -19.25 -9.16 -3.91
N PHE A 570 -19.37 -9.62 -2.67
CA PHE A 570 -19.03 -11.00 -2.27
C PHE A 570 -19.93 -12.09 -2.91
N SER A 571 -20.92 -11.70 -3.72
CA SER A 571 -21.82 -12.63 -4.41
C SER A 571 -21.44 -12.78 -5.89
N LYS A 572 -21.32 -14.04 -6.34
CA LYS A 572 -21.18 -14.37 -7.77
C LYS A 572 -22.39 -13.83 -8.56
N PRO A 573 -22.22 -13.28 -9.77
CA PRO A 573 -23.33 -12.72 -10.57
C PRO A 573 -24.18 -13.79 -11.28
N TYR A 574 -24.00 -15.08 -10.98
CA TYR A 574 -24.67 -16.20 -11.61
C TYR A 574 -25.09 -17.26 -10.57
N SER A 575 -26.02 -18.13 -10.95
CA SER A 575 -26.53 -19.20 -10.08
C SER A 575 -25.48 -20.30 -9.84
N GLU A 576 -25.63 -21.05 -8.75
CA GLU A 576 -24.73 -22.19 -8.45
C GLU A 576 -24.75 -23.27 -9.56
N LYS A 577 -25.89 -23.50 -10.22
CA LYS A 577 -25.96 -24.40 -11.38
C LYS A 577 -25.08 -23.91 -12.55
N THR A 578 -25.02 -22.59 -12.75
CA THR A 578 -24.15 -22.00 -13.77
C THR A 578 -22.68 -22.08 -13.34
N ALA A 579 -22.40 -21.90 -12.04
CA ALA A 579 -21.06 -22.06 -11.49
C ALA A 579 -20.53 -23.49 -11.70
N GLU A 580 -21.34 -24.51 -11.39
CA GLU A 580 -21.01 -25.91 -11.63
C GLU A 580 -20.72 -26.18 -13.12
N MET A 581 -21.54 -25.64 -14.01
CA MET A 581 -21.33 -25.75 -15.45
C MET A 581 -20.03 -25.08 -15.90
N ILE A 582 -19.74 -23.86 -15.41
CA ILE A 582 -18.50 -23.15 -15.70
C ILE A 582 -17.29 -23.98 -15.26
N ASP A 583 -17.30 -24.55 -14.05
CA ASP A 583 -16.20 -25.35 -13.53
C ASP A 583 -16.00 -26.65 -14.36
N GLN A 584 -17.08 -27.30 -14.79
CA GLN A 584 -17.03 -28.46 -15.68
C GLN A 584 -16.43 -28.13 -17.04
N GLU A 585 -16.82 -27.01 -17.65
CA GLU A 585 -16.31 -26.57 -18.95
C GLU A 585 -14.84 -26.17 -18.87
N ILE A 586 -14.43 -25.45 -17.82
CA ILE A 586 -13.01 -25.11 -17.58
C ILE A 586 -12.18 -26.39 -17.50
N SER A 587 -12.62 -27.38 -16.72
CA SER A 587 -11.95 -28.67 -16.58
C SER A 587 -11.80 -29.39 -17.93
N GLN A 588 -12.86 -29.41 -18.74
CA GLN A 588 -12.85 -30.03 -20.08
C GLN A 588 -11.85 -29.35 -21.02
N ILE A 589 -11.80 -28.01 -21.04
CA ILE A 589 -10.86 -27.27 -21.90
C ILE A 589 -9.42 -27.56 -21.48
N VAL A 590 -9.12 -27.49 -20.18
CA VAL A 590 -7.76 -27.73 -19.65
C VAL A 590 -7.31 -29.16 -19.94
N GLU A 591 -8.16 -30.16 -19.68
CA GLU A 591 -7.82 -31.57 -19.91
C GLU A 591 -7.64 -31.86 -21.40
N SER A 592 -8.47 -31.28 -22.26
CA SER A 592 -8.31 -31.39 -23.72
C SER A 592 -6.94 -30.88 -24.19
N GLN A 593 -6.51 -29.71 -23.71
CA GLN A 593 -5.20 -29.16 -24.09
C GLN A 593 -4.04 -29.96 -23.49
N TYR A 594 -4.22 -30.54 -22.29
CA TYR A 594 -3.23 -31.44 -21.69
C TYR A 594 -3.04 -32.73 -22.49
N GLN A 595 -4.13 -33.39 -22.90
CA GLN A 595 -4.07 -34.58 -23.74
C GLN A 595 -3.47 -34.28 -25.12
N ARG A 596 -3.80 -33.12 -25.71
CA ARG A 596 -3.17 -32.64 -26.95
C ARG A 596 -1.65 -32.46 -26.79
N ALA A 597 -1.21 -31.89 -25.68
CA ALA A 597 0.22 -31.71 -25.39
C ALA A 597 0.94 -33.07 -25.21
N ILE A 598 0.31 -34.05 -24.55
CA ILE A 598 0.85 -35.41 -24.42
C ILE A 598 1.03 -36.04 -25.79
N ALA A 599 -0.01 -36.05 -26.63
CA ALA A 599 0.04 -36.67 -27.95
C ALA A 599 1.17 -36.08 -28.82
N LEU A 600 1.32 -34.75 -28.79
CA LEU A 600 2.34 -34.04 -29.55
C LEU A 600 3.77 -34.34 -29.03
N LEU A 601 3.94 -34.45 -27.72
CA LEU A 601 5.23 -34.80 -27.11
C LEU A 601 5.58 -36.28 -27.28
N GLU A 602 4.59 -37.17 -27.36
CA GLU A 602 4.80 -38.59 -27.69
C GLU A 602 5.27 -38.75 -29.15
N GLU A 603 4.71 -38.00 -30.09
CA GLU A 603 5.14 -37.99 -31.49
C GLU A 603 6.59 -37.50 -31.65
N HIS A 604 7.00 -36.52 -30.83
CA HIS A 604 8.33 -35.89 -30.91
C HIS A 604 9.27 -36.25 -29.76
N LYS A 605 9.07 -37.42 -29.14
CA LYS A 605 9.79 -37.86 -27.94
C LYS A 605 11.31 -37.89 -28.09
N ASP A 606 11.81 -38.30 -29.26
CA ASP A 606 13.25 -38.37 -29.55
C ASP A 606 13.89 -36.98 -29.56
N LYS A 607 13.26 -36.02 -30.25
CA LYS A 607 13.73 -34.63 -30.33
C LYS A 607 13.63 -33.91 -28.99
N LEU A 608 12.58 -34.18 -28.21
CA LEU A 608 12.43 -33.69 -26.84
C LEU A 608 13.61 -34.16 -25.97
N THR A 609 14.00 -35.43 -26.10
CA THR A 609 15.11 -36.02 -25.34
C THR A 609 16.45 -35.41 -25.75
N GLU A 610 16.67 -35.17 -27.03
CA GLU A 610 17.85 -34.45 -27.53
C GLU A 610 17.93 -33.03 -26.95
N LEU A 611 16.83 -32.29 -27.01
CA LEU A 611 16.75 -30.91 -26.48
C LEU A 611 17.02 -30.86 -24.97
N ALA A 612 16.41 -31.77 -24.20
CA ALA A 612 16.61 -31.86 -22.76
C ALA A 612 18.07 -32.23 -22.40
N THR A 613 18.72 -33.06 -23.21
CA THR A 613 20.13 -33.43 -23.01
C THR A 613 21.05 -32.23 -23.29
N GLU A 614 20.82 -31.48 -24.36
CA GLU A 614 21.56 -30.25 -24.64
C GLU A 614 21.36 -29.20 -23.53
N LEU A 615 20.14 -29.07 -22.99
CA LEU A 615 19.84 -28.22 -21.84
C LEU A 615 20.60 -28.62 -20.58
N LEU A 616 20.80 -29.92 -20.34
CA LEU A 616 21.57 -30.39 -19.18
C LEU A 616 23.06 -30.05 -19.29
N GLU A 617 23.60 -30.04 -20.50
CA GLU A 617 25.01 -29.70 -20.78
C GLU A 617 25.27 -28.19 -20.77
N LYS A 618 24.42 -27.41 -21.46
CA LYS A 618 24.64 -25.97 -21.67
C LYS A 618 23.93 -25.07 -20.67
N GLU A 619 22.94 -25.60 -19.94
CA GLU A 619 22.04 -24.90 -19.00
C GLU A 619 21.14 -23.82 -19.61
N VAL A 620 21.51 -23.30 -20.78
CA VAL A 620 20.79 -22.31 -21.57
C VAL A 620 20.85 -22.71 -23.04
N ILE A 621 19.71 -22.69 -23.71
CA ILE A 621 19.61 -22.84 -25.16
C ILE A 621 18.85 -21.66 -25.76
N PHE A 622 19.17 -21.33 -27.01
CA PHE A 622 18.54 -20.25 -27.76
C PHE A 622 17.77 -20.82 -28.95
N LYS A 623 17.01 -19.96 -29.64
CA LYS A 623 16.23 -20.32 -30.84
C LYS A 623 17.03 -21.11 -31.88
N GLU A 624 18.31 -20.80 -32.08
CA GLU A 624 19.17 -21.47 -33.07
C GLU A 624 19.36 -22.97 -32.74
N SER A 625 19.39 -23.34 -31.45
CA SER A 625 19.44 -24.75 -31.05
C SER A 625 18.14 -25.48 -31.39
N LEU A 626 16.98 -24.83 -31.23
CA LEU A 626 15.70 -25.41 -31.63
C LEU A 626 15.61 -25.60 -33.13
N GLU A 627 16.02 -24.61 -33.93
CA GLU A 627 16.05 -24.72 -35.39
C GLU A 627 16.96 -25.85 -35.86
N ARG A 628 18.08 -26.10 -35.16
CA ARG A 628 19.00 -27.20 -35.45
C ARG A 628 18.38 -28.58 -35.17
N ILE A 629 17.65 -28.74 -34.07
CA ILE A 629 17.07 -30.03 -33.63
C ILE A 629 15.77 -30.33 -34.35
N PHE A 630 14.87 -29.34 -34.42
CA PHE A 630 13.52 -29.52 -34.94
C PHE A 630 13.41 -29.22 -36.44
N GLY A 631 14.36 -28.45 -37.00
CA GLY A 631 14.27 -27.88 -38.34
C GLY A 631 13.64 -26.47 -38.32
N PRO A 632 13.51 -25.82 -39.50
CA PRO A 632 12.80 -24.56 -39.60
C PRO A 632 11.37 -24.73 -39.12
N ARG A 633 10.83 -23.71 -38.43
CA ARG A 633 9.47 -23.75 -37.90
C ARG A 633 8.48 -23.98 -39.06
N PRO A 634 7.54 -24.94 -38.96
CA PRO A 634 6.60 -25.24 -40.04
C PRO A 634 5.68 -24.05 -40.41
N PHE A 635 5.48 -23.15 -39.46
CA PHE A 635 4.58 -22.01 -39.57
C PHE A 635 5.38 -20.71 -39.61
N ALA A 636 5.12 -19.88 -40.63
CA ALA A 636 5.75 -18.58 -40.77
C ALA A 636 5.27 -17.64 -39.66
N VAL A 637 6.21 -16.92 -39.03
CA VAL A 637 5.86 -15.80 -38.15
C VAL A 637 5.33 -14.69 -39.05
N PRO A 638 4.07 -14.24 -38.92
CA PRO A 638 3.59 -13.11 -39.69
C PRO A 638 4.43 -11.88 -39.31
N GLU A 639 5.11 -11.26 -40.28
CA GLU A 639 5.79 -9.99 -40.04
C GLU A 639 4.74 -8.94 -39.66
N PRO A 640 5.00 -8.12 -38.63
CA PRO A 640 4.13 -7.00 -38.31
C PRO A 640 4.01 -6.12 -39.55
N ALA A 641 2.78 -5.81 -39.98
CA ALA A 641 2.56 -4.89 -41.08
C ALA A 641 3.28 -3.57 -40.75
N GLU A 642 4.22 -3.15 -41.59
CA GLU A 642 4.84 -1.83 -41.43
C GLU A 642 3.72 -0.78 -41.47
N PRO A 643 3.65 0.15 -40.49
CA PRO A 643 2.70 1.25 -40.58
C PRO A 643 2.94 2.01 -41.89
N PRO A 644 1.87 2.53 -42.51
CA PRO A 644 2.00 3.30 -43.74
C PRO A 644 2.98 4.44 -43.47
N LYS A 645 4.09 4.46 -44.22
CA LYS A 645 5.05 5.58 -44.17
C LYS A 645 4.26 6.84 -44.50
N THR A 646 4.04 7.68 -43.50
CA THR A 646 3.51 9.03 -43.68
C THR A 646 4.45 9.69 -44.66
N LYS A 647 3.94 10.03 -45.86
CA LYS A 647 4.69 10.82 -46.82
C LYS A 647 4.92 12.17 -46.15
N GLU A 648 6.14 12.41 -45.68
CA GLU A 648 6.62 13.76 -45.44
C GLU A 648 6.65 14.47 -46.79
N ASP A 649 5.57 15.18 -47.10
CA ASP A 649 5.55 16.15 -48.18
C ASP A 649 4.64 17.29 -47.75
N HIS A 650 5.25 18.32 -47.16
CA HIS A 650 5.08 19.71 -47.54
C HIS A 650 6.00 20.58 -46.68
N THR A 651 7.20 20.80 -47.21
CA THR A 651 8.07 21.92 -46.85
C THR A 651 7.31 23.23 -47.05
N LEU A 652 7.00 23.92 -45.96
CA LEU A 652 6.72 25.35 -45.94
C LEU A 652 8.04 26.11 -46.06
N ASN A 653 8.23 26.84 -47.16
CA ASN A 653 8.93 28.13 -47.28
C ASN A 653 8.98 28.54 -48.77
N ASP A 654 8.14 29.48 -49.20
CA ASP A 654 8.47 30.92 -49.19
C ASP A 654 7.28 31.76 -49.69
N PRO A 655 7.12 33.01 -49.21
CA PRO A 655 6.13 33.95 -49.70
C PRO A 655 6.74 34.90 -50.74
N GLU A 656 6.20 34.95 -51.96
CA GLU A 656 5.92 36.20 -52.70
C GLU A 656 5.56 35.98 -54.17
N SER A 657 4.70 36.89 -54.64
CA SER A 657 4.46 37.31 -56.03
C SER A 657 3.24 36.72 -56.79
N THR A 658 2.14 37.46 -56.62
CA THR A 658 1.28 38.09 -57.65
C THR A 658 0.38 37.26 -58.60
N GLN A 659 -0.92 37.54 -58.40
CA GLN A 659 -1.91 38.03 -59.38
C GLN A 659 -2.88 37.07 -60.11
N GLU A 660 -4.15 37.43 -59.88
CA GLU A 660 -5.29 37.52 -60.80
C GLU A 660 -6.21 36.30 -61.07
N GLU A 661 -7.39 36.41 -60.43
CA GLU A 661 -8.71 36.56 -61.06
C GLU A 661 -9.73 35.40 -61.04
N THR A 662 -10.89 35.77 -60.47
CA THR A 662 -12.28 35.43 -60.81
C THR A 662 -13.01 34.29 -60.06
N SER A 663 -14.02 34.75 -59.32
CA SER A 663 -15.18 34.14 -58.63
C SER A 663 -16.22 33.48 -59.57
N PRO A 664 -17.42 33.01 -59.14
CA PRO A 664 -17.99 32.73 -57.81
C PRO A 664 -18.75 31.36 -57.68
N GLU A 665 -19.33 31.14 -56.49
CA GLU A 665 -20.64 30.51 -56.22
C GLU A 665 -20.85 28.97 -56.17
N THR A 666 -21.09 28.52 -54.93
CA THR A 666 -22.21 27.66 -54.45
C THR A 666 -22.61 26.40 -55.22
N ASN A 667 -22.54 25.24 -54.55
CA ASN A 667 -23.78 24.56 -54.14
C ASN A 667 -23.56 23.50 -53.04
N SER A 668 -24.37 23.66 -52.00
CA SER A 668 -24.64 22.76 -50.89
C SER A 668 -25.22 21.42 -51.34
N VAL A 669 -24.74 20.32 -50.76
CA VAL A 669 -25.50 19.06 -50.68
C VAL A 669 -25.84 18.80 -49.23
N ALA A 670 -27.12 18.53 -49.01
CA ALA A 670 -27.85 18.51 -47.75
C ALA A 670 -27.45 17.37 -46.78
N PRO A 671 -27.77 17.53 -45.48
CA PRO A 671 -27.67 16.47 -44.47
C PRO A 671 -28.98 15.67 -44.39
N SER A 672 -28.87 14.36 -44.15
CA SER A 672 -30.00 13.50 -43.78
C SER A 672 -29.99 13.27 -42.27
N ASP A 673 -31.10 13.62 -41.62
CA ASP A 673 -31.45 13.18 -40.27
C ASP A 673 -33.00 13.07 -40.18
N PRO A 674 -33.60 12.44 -39.15
CA PRO A 674 -34.59 11.39 -39.33
C PRO A 674 -36.04 11.80 -38.96
N ASP A 675 -36.94 10.84 -39.15
CA ASP A 675 -38.24 10.63 -38.48
C ASP A 675 -39.52 11.05 -39.23
N LYS A 676 -40.37 10.04 -39.54
CA LYS A 676 -41.83 10.04 -39.33
C LYS A 676 -42.52 8.73 -39.73
N THR A 677 -43.29 8.24 -38.77
CA THR A 677 -44.45 7.32 -38.81
C THR A 677 -45.52 7.67 -39.86
N GLU A 678 -46.17 6.66 -40.46
CA GLU A 678 -47.64 6.37 -40.40
C GLU A 678 -48.10 5.35 -41.47
N GLU A 679 -49.05 4.50 -41.07
CA GLU A 679 -50.10 3.81 -41.86
C GLU A 679 -49.74 2.81 -42.99
N GLU A 680 -49.79 1.50 -42.69
CA GLU A 680 -50.91 0.57 -43.03
C GLU A 680 -50.71 -0.81 -42.39
#